data_AF-A0A1I1QZF7-F1
#
_entry.id   AF-A0A1I1QZF7-F1
#
_cell.length_a   1.000
_cell.length_b   1.000
_cell.length_c   1.000
_cell.angle_alpha   90.00
_cell.angle_beta   90.00
_cell.angle_gamma   90.00
#
_symmetry.space_group_name_H-M   'P 1'
#
loop_
_entity.id
_entity.type
_entity.pdbx_description
1 polymer ?
#
loop_
_entity_poly.entity_id
_entity_poly.type
_entity_poly.pdbx_seq_one_letter_code
_entity_poly.pdbx_strand_id
1 'polypeptide(L)'
;METTDLRRVIEQQLALSQQLRSRIRELEDARSAPLAIVGMGLRFPGGLNTPEDYWDFLLGDGDAVSPVPEDRPGLRAVHSPGGPRPGRSYVDRAGFLGSVDRFDPAFFGISQREAEVLDPQQRLLLATSWEAMERAGIPVRRHDRLRAGVFIGLMTSDYGDRLAHREDTRAAIDPYYGTGGGHAMAAGRISYVMGLSGPAVTMDTACSSSLVALHGAARSLRSGECRYALVGGANVFFSPDLMVSLCQSRALAPDGRSKAFLDSADGYGRGEGVGTVVLMRLADAEAEGRPVLAVLRGTAVNHDGASSGLTVPNGPAQAEVVRAALADGGIGPEEVGYVEAHGTGTSLGDPIEAGALDSVLGTGAPGRPAPLALGTVKARIGHLESAAGIAGLIKVVLMLRAGRIPASSPERDGPLNHLIPWRRMKLHVPRRAEDWPAGYGRRVAGISALGMSGTNAHAVLEDYRPAAGPAESAAAAATAVGAGRGSRPELVTLSARHPESLAALAERTAAHLRGLPAGRLAAACATLREGRVAFEHRIAVTGTGAAELADALTRAEETRRRAGKMAPAAVRLRLGPDRVLVEKGLNDVLTAFPSLRSDDDATQEAGTVFRRLLAGFGLRAEEGRPLPASAANVAELSWDGGAAPLLNRDPEAAPGLLLEALAELYRAGCDLRFPGLRAPGTVLSGDLPTYPFRDRSCWIGEPLPAAVPVTGGAGAGAGEETGNDAGDETGNGTGDETGDDGITAITAFLGEELVRIMRTEEDLDTGLTFLDAGGDSFTAMQLTVGIEERYRVEIPVDEVDIELPLSELFGRLARYIAENADHTPEEAGS
;
A
#
# COMPACT_ATOMS: atom_id res chain seq x y z
N MET A 1 59.84 15.15 22.27
CA MET A 1 58.88 15.16 21.16
C MET A 1 59.14 16.42 20.37
N GLU A 2 59.64 16.32 19.13
CA GLU A 2 59.92 17.49 18.29
C GLU A 2 58.62 18.24 17.98
N THR A 3 58.70 19.55 17.83
CA THR A 3 57.56 20.46 17.59
C THR A 3 56.68 20.03 16.40
N THR A 4 57.28 19.34 15.43
CA THR A 4 56.64 18.77 14.25
C THR A 4 55.73 17.58 14.57
N ASP A 5 56.12 16.71 15.52
CA ASP A 5 55.30 15.58 15.95
C ASP A 5 54.08 16.03 16.76
N LEU A 6 54.23 17.06 17.59
CA LEU A 6 53.12 17.63 18.36
C LEU A 6 52.07 18.25 17.42
N ARG A 7 52.51 18.98 16.38
CA ARG A 7 51.60 19.58 15.39
C ARG A 7 50.82 18.51 14.61
N ARG A 8 51.49 17.44 14.17
CA ARG A 8 50.85 16.32 13.48
C ARG A 8 49.81 15.62 14.36
N VAL A 9 50.12 15.40 15.64
CA VAL A 9 49.17 14.81 16.60
C VAL A 9 47.97 15.73 16.81
N ILE A 10 48.16 17.05 16.93
CA ILE A 10 47.06 18.02 17.08
C ILE A 10 46.17 18.04 15.82
N GLU A 11 46.76 18.04 14.62
CA GLU A 11 46.01 18.01 13.36
C GLU A 11 45.19 16.70 13.21
N GLN A 12 45.78 15.56 13.58
CA GLN A 12 45.07 14.26 13.61
C GLN A 12 43.92 14.24 14.63
N GLN A 13 44.13 14.79 15.82
CA GLN A 13 43.08 14.88 16.85
C GLN A 13 41.95 15.83 16.44
N LEU A 14 42.28 16.95 15.77
CA LEU A 14 41.29 17.87 15.25
C LEU A 14 40.45 17.22 14.13
N ALA A 15 41.08 16.52 13.19
CA ALA A 15 40.40 15.79 12.13
C ALA A 15 39.48 14.70 12.68
N LEU A 16 39.96 13.90 13.65
CA LEU A 16 39.15 12.89 14.33
C LEU A 16 37.98 13.52 15.10
N SER A 17 38.20 14.64 15.81
CA SER A 17 37.14 15.36 16.51
C SER A 17 36.07 15.90 15.54
N GLN A 18 36.48 16.42 14.38
CA GLN A 18 35.56 16.87 13.33
C GLN A 18 34.77 15.70 12.75
N GLN A 19 35.42 14.56 12.48
CA GLN A 19 34.78 13.36 11.97
C GLN A 19 33.78 12.78 12.98
N LEU A 20 34.14 12.69 14.26
CA LEU A 20 33.23 12.26 15.33
C LEU A 20 32.03 13.21 15.48
N ARG A 21 32.25 14.54 15.42
CA ARG A 21 31.17 15.53 15.45
C ARG A 21 30.28 15.48 14.20
N SER A 22 30.82 15.15 13.03
CA SER A 22 30.02 14.87 11.83
C SER A 22 29.16 13.64 12.06
N ARG A 23 29.78 12.56 12.53
CA ARG A 23 29.10 11.28 12.74
C ARG A 23 27.99 11.37 13.80
N ILE A 24 28.23 12.10 14.89
CA ILE A 24 27.21 12.35 15.92
C ILE A 24 26.02 13.10 15.31
N ARG A 25 26.28 14.17 14.55
CA ARG A 25 25.21 14.94 13.88
C ARG A 25 24.42 14.08 12.89
N GLU A 26 25.10 13.30 12.06
CA GLU A 26 24.44 12.36 11.13
C GLU A 26 23.53 11.37 11.85
N LEU A 27 23.98 10.82 12.99
CA LEU A 27 23.20 9.88 13.79
C LEU A 27 22.02 10.57 14.49
N GLU A 28 22.20 11.80 14.97
CA GLU A 28 21.14 12.61 15.56
C GLU A 28 20.08 12.97 14.51
N ASP A 29 20.50 13.43 13.32
CA ASP A 29 19.65 13.77 12.18
C ASP A 29 18.89 12.54 11.69
N ALA A 30 19.52 11.37 11.64
CA ALA A 30 18.85 10.12 11.28
C ALA A 30 17.78 9.73 12.31
N ARG A 31 18.06 9.92 13.61
CA ARG A 31 17.14 9.56 14.71
C ARG A 31 15.90 10.45 14.75
N SER A 32 15.99 11.69 14.28
CA SER A 32 14.86 12.64 14.20
C SER A 32 14.42 12.91 12.76
N ALA A 33 14.84 12.07 11.80
CA ALA A 33 14.60 12.31 10.38
C ALA A 33 13.09 12.54 10.11
N PRO A 34 12.74 13.62 9.38
CA PRO A 34 11.36 13.86 8.99
C PRO A 34 10.89 12.76 8.04
N LEU A 35 9.66 12.30 8.23
CA LEU A 35 9.08 11.22 7.42
C LEU A 35 7.96 11.79 6.54
N ALA A 36 7.99 11.48 5.26
CA ALA A 36 6.96 11.86 4.31
C ALA A 36 5.83 10.84 4.33
N ILE A 37 4.59 11.32 4.41
CA ILE A 37 3.40 10.54 4.02
C ILE A 37 3.25 10.70 2.51
N VAL A 38 3.31 9.60 1.77
CA VAL A 38 3.36 9.62 0.30
C VAL A 38 2.16 8.98 -0.40
N GLY A 39 1.31 8.25 0.31
CA GLY A 39 0.12 7.64 -0.27
C GLY A 39 -0.90 7.29 0.80
N MET A 40 -2.18 7.25 0.44
CA MET A 40 -3.29 6.96 1.37
C MET A 40 -4.40 6.15 0.68
N GLY A 41 -4.94 5.15 1.36
CA GLY A 41 -6.14 4.39 0.98
C GLY A 41 -7.11 4.34 2.15
N LEU A 42 -8.42 4.37 1.89
CA LEU A 42 -9.43 4.35 2.95
C LEU A 42 -10.76 3.75 2.52
N ARG A 43 -11.51 3.26 3.50
CA ARG A 43 -12.93 2.94 3.43
C ARG A 43 -13.57 3.39 4.74
N PHE A 44 -14.42 4.41 4.69
CA PHE A 44 -15.12 4.95 5.86
C PHE A 44 -16.65 4.92 5.67
N PRO A 45 -17.43 5.02 6.78
CA PRO A 45 -18.88 4.98 6.71
C PRO A 45 -19.44 6.08 5.82
N GLY A 46 -20.61 5.84 5.23
CA GLY A 46 -21.25 6.77 4.27
C GLY A 46 -20.78 6.60 2.82
N GLY A 47 -20.12 5.48 2.50
CA GLY A 47 -19.64 5.19 1.13
C GLY A 47 -18.38 5.97 0.74
N LEU A 48 -17.61 6.42 1.73
CA LEU A 48 -16.39 7.18 1.53
C LEU A 48 -15.26 6.21 1.18
N ASN A 49 -14.90 6.14 -0.10
CA ASN A 49 -13.95 5.15 -0.61
C ASN A 49 -12.59 5.74 -0.99
N THR A 50 -12.47 7.07 -1.00
CA THR A 50 -11.25 7.78 -1.37
C THR A 50 -10.96 8.96 -0.43
N PRO A 51 -9.69 9.40 -0.31
CA PRO A 51 -9.35 10.65 0.37
C PRO A 51 -10.10 11.86 -0.18
N GLU A 52 -10.40 11.86 -1.48
CA GLU A 52 -11.19 12.89 -2.14
C GLU A 52 -12.64 12.90 -1.64
N ASP A 53 -13.32 11.74 -1.64
CA ASP A 53 -14.70 11.61 -1.09
C ASP A 53 -14.75 12.06 0.37
N TYR A 54 -13.74 11.67 1.16
CA TYR A 54 -13.65 12.02 2.57
C TYR A 54 -13.45 13.52 2.77
N TRP A 55 -12.63 14.17 1.95
CA TRP A 55 -12.44 15.61 2.01
C TRP A 55 -13.73 16.39 1.71
N ASP A 56 -14.44 16.01 0.65
CA ASP A 56 -15.71 16.64 0.29
C ASP A 56 -16.77 16.44 1.39
N PHE A 57 -16.81 15.25 2.00
CA PHE A 57 -17.67 14.95 3.15
C PHE A 57 -17.34 15.80 4.38
N LEU A 58 -16.06 16.03 4.67
CA LEU A 58 -15.59 16.85 5.80
C LEU A 58 -15.93 18.33 5.62
N LEU A 59 -15.90 18.85 4.39
CA LEU A 59 -16.31 20.22 4.09
C LEU A 59 -17.83 20.42 4.11
N GLY A 60 -18.57 19.35 3.81
CA GLY A 60 -20.02 19.35 3.84
C GLY A 60 -20.62 19.21 5.24
N ASP A 61 -21.92 18.97 5.27
CA ASP A 61 -22.73 18.81 6.50
C ASP A 61 -23.15 17.36 6.79
N GLY A 62 -22.60 16.41 6.02
CA GLY A 62 -22.95 15.00 6.06
C GLY A 62 -22.65 14.27 7.37
N ASP A 63 -23.41 13.22 7.63
CA ASP A 63 -23.29 12.38 8.80
C ASP A 63 -23.36 10.90 8.40
N ALA A 64 -22.39 10.11 8.84
CA ALA A 64 -22.30 8.72 8.45
C ALA A 64 -22.90 7.73 9.47
N VAL A 65 -23.47 8.23 10.58
CA VAL A 65 -24.16 7.39 11.57
C VAL A 65 -25.54 6.96 11.06
N SER A 66 -25.71 5.66 10.89
CA SER A 66 -26.93 5.04 10.37
C SER A 66 -27.45 3.96 11.32
N PRO A 67 -28.72 3.54 11.19
CA PRO A 67 -29.24 2.37 11.89
C PRO A 67 -28.44 1.09 11.57
N VAL A 68 -28.46 0.11 12.46
CA VAL A 68 -27.87 -1.22 12.20
C VAL A 68 -28.43 -1.80 10.88
N PRO A 69 -27.57 -2.12 9.89
CA PRO A 69 -28.00 -2.64 8.59
C PRO A 69 -28.71 -4.00 8.70
N GLU A 70 -29.50 -4.33 7.67
CA GLU A 70 -30.25 -5.61 7.62
C GLU A 70 -29.33 -6.84 7.58
N ASP A 71 -28.14 -6.70 7.01
CA ASP A 71 -27.12 -7.75 6.92
C ASP A 71 -26.39 -8.04 8.25
N ARG A 72 -26.79 -7.39 9.36
CA ARG A 72 -26.28 -7.63 10.73
C ARG A 72 -27.38 -8.13 11.69
N PRO A 73 -28.03 -9.29 11.42
CA PRO A 73 -29.17 -9.74 12.22
C PRO A 73 -28.86 -9.93 13.72
N GLY A 74 -27.63 -10.36 14.07
CA GLY A 74 -27.20 -10.50 15.46
C GLY A 74 -27.17 -9.19 16.24
N LEU A 75 -26.67 -8.11 15.61
CA LEU A 75 -26.68 -6.75 16.19
C LEU A 75 -28.11 -6.24 16.39
N ARG A 76 -29.01 -6.53 15.44
CA ARG A 76 -30.43 -6.13 15.53
C ARG A 76 -31.18 -6.89 16.62
N ALA A 77 -30.89 -8.18 16.79
CA ALA A 77 -31.59 -9.07 17.72
C ALA A 77 -31.44 -8.68 19.20
N VAL A 78 -30.35 -7.99 19.56
CA VAL A 78 -30.06 -7.57 20.93
C VAL A 78 -30.61 -6.18 21.27
N HIS A 79 -31.15 -5.45 20.30
CA HIS A 79 -31.66 -4.10 20.55
C HIS A 79 -32.86 -4.11 21.50
N SER A 80 -32.78 -3.30 22.56
CA SER A 80 -33.87 -3.08 23.52
C SER A 80 -33.77 -1.64 24.05
N PRO A 81 -34.70 -0.74 23.66
CA PRO A 81 -34.68 0.64 24.13
C PRO A 81 -34.98 0.72 25.62
N GLY A 82 -34.56 1.81 26.27
CA GLY A 82 -34.85 2.08 27.68
C GLY A 82 -33.72 1.80 28.66
N GLY A 83 -32.46 1.96 28.22
CA GLY A 83 -31.25 1.96 29.06
C GLY A 83 -30.57 0.60 29.22
N PRO A 84 -29.50 0.52 30.05
CA PRO A 84 -28.71 -0.70 30.20
C PRO A 84 -29.53 -1.86 30.77
N ARG A 85 -29.54 -3.00 30.05
CA ARG A 85 -30.13 -4.25 30.50
C ARG A 85 -29.18 -5.41 30.20
N PRO A 86 -29.09 -6.44 31.06
CA PRO A 86 -28.27 -7.61 30.79
C PRO A 86 -28.62 -8.23 29.42
N GLY A 87 -27.58 -8.52 28.62
CA GLY A 87 -27.73 -9.14 27.30
C GLY A 87 -28.38 -8.27 26.22
N ARG A 88 -28.59 -6.96 26.44
CA ARG A 88 -29.25 -6.07 25.47
C ARG A 88 -28.43 -4.82 25.19
N SER A 89 -28.60 -4.28 23.98
CA SER A 89 -28.10 -2.98 23.56
C SER A 89 -29.24 -1.97 23.52
N TYR A 90 -29.10 -0.80 24.15
CA TYR A 90 -30.06 0.30 23.96
C TYR A 90 -29.74 1.16 22.73
N VAL A 91 -28.62 0.90 22.06
CA VAL A 91 -28.17 1.59 20.85
C VAL A 91 -28.46 0.73 19.63
N ASP A 92 -29.01 1.34 18.58
CA ASP A 92 -29.26 0.72 17.27
C ASP A 92 -28.62 1.51 16.12
N ARG A 93 -27.64 2.38 16.40
CA ARG A 93 -26.98 3.22 15.40
C ARG A 93 -25.46 3.21 15.57
N ALA A 94 -24.74 3.26 14.46
CA ALA A 94 -23.29 3.38 14.39
C ALA A 94 -22.86 3.87 12.99
N GLY A 95 -21.58 4.16 12.80
CA GLY A 95 -21.00 4.28 11.46
C GLY A 95 -20.74 2.89 10.87
N PHE A 96 -21.42 2.51 9.79
CA PHE A 96 -21.24 1.20 9.16
C PHE A 96 -20.58 1.32 7.79
N LEU A 97 -19.73 0.35 7.46
CA LEU A 97 -19.28 0.14 6.09
C LEU A 97 -20.36 -0.62 5.32
N GLY A 98 -20.55 -0.24 4.05
CA GLY A 98 -21.33 -1.05 3.11
C GLY A 98 -20.45 -2.11 2.47
N SER A 99 -21.07 -3.16 1.92
CA SER A 99 -20.40 -4.12 1.03
C SER A 99 -19.18 -4.82 1.64
N VAL A 100 -19.21 -5.11 2.94
CA VAL A 100 -18.11 -5.78 3.67
C VAL A 100 -17.89 -7.23 3.25
N ASP A 101 -18.83 -7.81 2.52
CA ASP A 101 -18.72 -9.12 1.85
C ASP A 101 -17.92 -9.05 0.55
N ARG A 102 -17.69 -7.87 -0.04
CA ARG A 102 -17.10 -7.74 -1.38
C ARG A 102 -15.57 -7.74 -1.37
N PHE A 103 -14.96 -8.55 -2.25
CA PHE A 103 -13.51 -8.66 -2.40
C PHE A 103 -13.13 -9.26 -3.78
N ASP A 104 -11.93 -8.98 -4.30
CA ASP A 104 -11.40 -9.59 -5.53
C ASP A 104 -10.29 -10.60 -5.20
N PRO A 105 -10.64 -11.84 -4.83
CA PRO A 105 -9.66 -12.80 -4.33
C PRO A 105 -8.64 -13.21 -5.39
N ALA A 106 -9.08 -13.37 -6.64
CA ALA A 106 -8.20 -13.75 -7.74
C ALA A 106 -7.11 -12.70 -8.01
N PHE A 107 -7.41 -11.41 -7.82
CA PHE A 107 -6.41 -10.36 -7.98
C PHE A 107 -5.23 -10.53 -7.02
N PHE A 108 -5.51 -10.91 -5.79
CA PHE A 108 -4.54 -11.09 -4.71
C PHE A 108 -3.96 -12.51 -4.64
N GLY A 109 -4.27 -13.39 -5.60
CA GLY A 109 -3.81 -14.78 -5.60
C GLY A 109 -4.42 -15.62 -4.48
N ILE A 110 -5.63 -15.28 -4.02
CA ILE A 110 -6.36 -15.96 -2.96
C ILE A 110 -7.48 -16.78 -3.59
N SER A 111 -7.66 -18.03 -3.15
CA SER A 111 -8.77 -18.85 -3.64
C SER A 111 -10.11 -18.33 -3.11
N GLN A 112 -11.21 -18.55 -3.86
CA GLN A 112 -12.54 -18.15 -3.40
C GLN A 112 -12.88 -18.78 -2.02
N ARG A 113 -12.52 -20.05 -1.83
CA ARG A 113 -12.75 -20.79 -0.58
C ARG A 113 -12.03 -20.14 0.61
N GLU A 114 -10.75 -19.80 0.44
CA GLU A 114 -10.01 -19.09 1.47
C GLU A 114 -10.64 -17.71 1.74
N ALA A 115 -10.97 -16.96 0.69
CA ALA A 115 -11.51 -15.61 0.78
C ALA A 115 -12.82 -15.52 1.59
N GLU A 116 -13.66 -16.56 1.54
CA GLU A 116 -14.90 -16.65 2.31
C GLU A 116 -14.65 -16.71 3.82
N VAL A 117 -13.55 -17.33 4.26
CA VAL A 117 -13.19 -17.41 5.69
C VAL A 117 -12.19 -16.33 6.12
N LEU A 118 -11.70 -15.49 5.21
CA LEU A 118 -10.89 -14.34 5.59
C LEU A 118 -11.75 -13.27 6.28
N ASP A 119 -11.27 -12.79 7.43
CA ASP A 119 -11.86 -11.63 8.10
C ASP A 119 -11.94 -10.45 7.11
N PRO A 120 -13.13 -9.83 6.93
CA PRO A 120 -13.32 -8.62 6.13
C PRO A 120 -12.29 -7.52 6.39
N GLN A 121 -11.82 -7.38 7.63
CA GLN A 121 -10.75 -6.44 7.99
C GLN A 121 -9.47 -6.70 7.20
N GLN A 122 -9.05 -7.97 7.05
CA GLN A 122 -7.86 -8.33 6.27
C GLN A 122 -8.06 -8.04 4.77
N ARG A 123 -9.25 -8.33 4.25
CA ARG A 123 -9.61 -8.10 2.84
C ARG A 123 -9.59 -6.61 2.48
N LEU A 124 -10.21 -5.79 3.31
CA LEU A 124 -10.24 -4.33 3.15
C LEU A 124 -8.85 -3.71 3.35
N LEU A 125 -8.04 -4.25 4.27
CA LEU A 125 -6.65 -3.83 4.46
C LEU A 125 -5.77 -4.14 3.23
N LEU A 126 -5.95 -5.30 2.58
CA LEU A 126 -5.26 -5.61 1.32
C LEU A 126 -5.58 -4.59 0.23
N ALA A 127 -6.88 -4.31 0.01
CA ALA A 127 -7.33 -3.35 -0.99
C ALA A 127 -6.79 -1.94 -0.72
N THR A 128 -6.99 -1.43 0.49
CA THR A 128 -6.55 -0.06 0.86
C THR A 128 -5.02 0.08 0.88
N SER A 129 -4.28 -0.99 1.22
CA SER A 129 -2.82 -1.00 1.14
C SER A 129 -2.33 -0.95 -0.30
N TRP A 130 -2.97 -1.69 -1.21
CA TRP A 130 -2.63 -1.66 -2.64
C TRP A 130 -2.86 -0.26 -3.22
N GLU A 131 -4.03 0.32 -2.94
CA GLU A 131 -4.38 1.68 -3.36
C GLU A 131 -3.42 2.73 -2.82
N ALA A 132 -3.01 2.61 -1.55
CA ALA A 132 -2.05 3.53 -0.95
C ALA A 132 -0.68 3.45 -1.63
N MET A 133 -0.21 2.26 -2.03
CA MET A 133 1.03 2.06 -2.78
C MET A 133 0.94 2.64 -4.20
N GLU A 134 -0.17 2.42 -4.91
CA GLU A 134 -0.41 3.04 -6.21
C GLU A 134 -0.43 4.57 -6.12
N ARG A 135 -1.08 5.14 -5.09
CA ARG A 135 -1.08 6.59 -4.86
C ARG A 135 0.29 7.13 -4.46
N ALA A 136 1.15 6.32 -3.82
CA ALA A 136 2.55 6.66 -3.59
C ALA A 136 3.42 6.56 -4.87
N GLY A 137 2.86 6.03 -5.96
CA GLY A 137 3.58 5.72 -7.19
C GLY A 137 4.59 4.60 -7.02
N ILE A 138 4.43 3.72 -6.02
CA ILE A 138 5.35 2.61 -5.77
C ILE A 138 4.74 1.34 -6.41
N PRO A 139 5.32 0.83 -7.52
CA PRO A 139 4.81 -0.39 -8.13
C PRO A 139 5.06 -1.58 -7.21
N VAL A 140 4.02 -2.39 -6.96
CA VAL A 140 4.09 -3.56 -6.09
C VAL A 140 4.32 -4.82 -6.92
N ARG A 141 5.58 -5.24 -7.04
CA ARG A 141 5.94 -6.50 -7.73
C ARG A 141 6.44 -7.49 -6.69
N ARG A 142 5.80 -8.65 -6.59
CA ARG A 142 6.11 -9.66 -5.56
C ARG A 142 7.59 -10.05 -5.55
N HIS A 143 8.20 -10.13 -6.73
CA HIS A 143 9.60 -10.49 -6.95
C HIS A 143 10.60 -9.37 -6.57
N ASP A 144 10.16 -8.12 -6.39
CA ASP A 144 11.07 -7.01 -6.05
C ASP A 144 11.53 -7.04 -4.59
N ARG A 145 10.89 -7.85 -3.73
CA ARG A 145 11.19 -8.01 -2.30
C ARG A 145 11.38 -6.68 -1.56
N LEU A 146 10.51 -5.71 -1.83
CA LEU A 146 10.61 -4.34 -1.33
C LEU A 146 10.83 -4.34 0.19
N ARG A 147 11.85 -3.61 0.67
CA ARG A 147 12.12 -3.40 2.11
C ARG A 147 11.08 -2.48 2.75
N ALA A 148 9.82 -2.89 2.72
CA ALA A 148 8.69 -2.19 3.32
C ALA A 148 8.22 -2.93 4.56
N GLY A 149 8.05 -2.21 5.67
CA GLY A 149 7.38 -2.74 6.86
C GLY A 149 5.86 -2.53 6.80
N VAL A 150 5.11 -3.33 7.54
CA VAL A 150 3.65 -3.29 7.64
C VAL A 150 3.25 -3.26 9.11
N PHE A 151 2.58 -2.18 9.52
CA PHE A 151 2.18 -1.92 10.91
C PHE A 151 0.68 -1.68 10.96
N ILE A 152 -0.07 -2.62 11.52
CA ILE A 152 -1.54 -2.61 11.50
C ILE A 152 -2.11 -2.47 12.91
N GLY A 153 -3.00 -1.50 13.12
CA GLY A 153 -3.82 -1.42 14.33
C GLY A 153 -5.13 -2.19 14.19
N LEU A 154 -5.38 -3.16 15.05
CA LEU A 154 -6.58 -4.00 15.01
C LEU A 154 -6.90 -4.48 16.44
N MET A 155 -8.17 -4.56 16.83
CA MET A 155 -8.56 -5.03 18.18
C MET A 155 -9.64 -6.12 18.20
N THR A 156 -10.52 -6.18 17.20
CA THR A 156 -11.65 -7.12 17.19
C THR A 156 -11.33 -8.35 16.33
N SER A 157 -11.92 -9.50 16.67
CA SER A 157 -11.80 -10.76 15.91
C SER A 157 -13.17 -11.40 15.66
N ASP A 158 -14.21 -10.58 15.54
CA ASP A 158 -15.60 -11.01 15.45
C ASP A 158 -15.85 -12.07 14.37
N TYR A 159 -15.17 -11.94 13.23
CA TYR A 159 -15.32 -12.90 12.13
C TYR A 159 -14.69 -14.26 12.48
N GLY A 160 -13.54 -14.25 13.16
CA GLY A 160 -12.90 -15.45 13.71
C GLY A 160 -13.79 -16.15 14.75
N ASP A 161 -14.44 -15.38 15.63
CA ASP A 161 -15.39 -15.93 16.60
C ASP A 161 -16.61 -16.54 15.90
N ARG A 162 -17.13 -15.88 14.86
CA ARG A 162 -18.21 -16.45 14.03
C ARG A 162 -17.81 -17.75 13.33
N LEU A 163 -16.56 -17.88 12.89
CA LEU A 163 -16.03 -19.13 12.34
C LEU A 163 -15.99 -20.23 13.40
N ALA A 164 -15.55 -19.90 14.62
CA ALA A 164 -15.48 -20.85 15.74
C ALA A 164 -16.84 -21.38 16.17
N HIS A 165 -17.90 -20.58 15.98
CA HIS A 165 -19.28 -20.87 16.40
C HIS A 165 -20.21 -21.27 15.25
N ARG A 166 -19.68 -21.52 14.05
CA ARG A 166 -20.48 -21.82 12.85
C ARG A 166 -21.21 -23.17 12.93
N GLU A 167 -20.59 -24.16 13.58
CA GLU A 167 -21.16 -25.49 13.83
C GLU A 167 -20.67 -26.01 15.19
N ASP A 168 -21.52 -26.74 15.94
CA ASP A 168 -21.17 -27.39 17.22
C ASP A 168 -20.13 -28.54 17.07
N THR A 169 -19.47 -28.66 15.92
CA THR A 169 -18.51 -29.73 15.64
C THR A 169 -17.18 -29.18 15.15
N ARG A 170 -16.09 -29.71 15.72
CA ARG A 170 -14.72 -29.45 15.26
C ARG A 170 -14.47 -29.87 13.80
N ALA A 171 -15.41 -30.60 13.19
CA ALA A 171 -15.33 -31.04 11.80
C ALA A 171 -15.45 -29.89 10.78
N ALA A 172 -16.03 -28.75 11.17
CA ALA A 172 -16.13 -27.56 10.33
C ALA A 172 -14.85 -26.70 10.30
N ILE A 173 -13.85 -27.02 11.12
CA ILE A 173 -12.57 -26.28 11.15
C ILE A 173 -11.74 -26.72 9.94
N ASP A 174 -11.58 -25.82 8.97
CA ASP A 174 -10.73 -26.04 7.79
C ASP A 174 -9.31 -25.44 7.97
N PRO A 175 -8.35 -25.76 7.08
CA PRO A 175 -6.97 -25.29 7.17
C PRO A 175 -6.79 -23.76 7.18
N TYR A 176 -7.76 -23.01 6.67
CA TYR A 176 -7.73 -21.55 6.60
C TYR A 176 -8.29 -20.89 7.88
N TYR A 177 -8.83 -21.64 8.84
CA TYR A 177 -9.37 -21.09 10.09
C TYR A 177 -8.35 -20.17 10.80
N GLY A 178 -7.13 -20.68 11.02
CA GLY A 178 -6.09 -19.92 11.72
C GLY A 178 -5.61 -18.71 10.92
N THR A 179 -5.46 -18.87 9.60
CA THR A 179 -4.96 -17.79 8.72
C THR A 179 -6.02 -16.75 8.38
N GLY A 180 -7.31 -17.11 8.48
CA GLY A 180 -8.45 -16.26 8.17
C GLY A 180 -8.87 -15.33 9.31
N GLY A 181 -8.76 -15.78 10.56
CA GLY A 181 -9.14 -14.98 11.74
C GLY A 181 -7.98 -14.36 12.52
N GLY A 182 -6.75 -14.88 12.39
CA GLY A 182 -5.64 -14.45 13.24
C GLY A 182 -5.20 -12.99 13.03
N HIS A 183 -5.08 -12.20 14.11
CA HIS A 183 -4.65 -10.80 14.04
C HIS A 183 -3.28 -10.61 13.37
N ALA A 184 -2.31 -11.48 13.65
CA ALA A 184 -0.98 -11.44 13.03
C ALA A 184 -1.05 -11.60 11.50
N MET A 185 -2.10 -12.23 10.98
CA MET A 185 -2.28 -12.45 9.55
C MET A 185 -2.65 -11.16 8.82
N ALA A 186 -3.21 -10.14 9.49
CA ALA A 186 -3.52 -8.86 8.85
C ALA A 186 -2.26 -8.20 8.27
N ALA A 187 -1.19 -8.05 9.06
CA ALA A 187 0.09 -7.51 8.60
C ALA A 187 0.87 -8.53 7.74
N GLY A 188 0.87 -9.80 8.13
CA GLY A 188 1.58 -10.86 7.42
C GLY A 188 1.07 -11.09 6.00
N ARG A 189 -0.25 -11.07 5.80
CA ARG A 189 -0.89 -11.29 4.49
C ARG A 189 -0.60 -10.15 3.52
N ILE A 190 -0.63 -8.89 3.98
CA ILE A 190 -0.19 -7.74 3.15
C ILE A 190 1.26 -7.96 2.70
N SER A 191 2.14 -8.31 3.64
CA SER A 191 3.56 -8.53 3.35
C SER A 191 3.76 -9.67 2.34
N TYR A 192 3.06 -10.80 2.53
CA TYR A 192 3.12 -11.95 1.64
C TYR A 192 2.62 -11.65 0.22
N VAL A 193 1.43 -11.06 0.11
CA VAL A 193 0.77 -10.79 -1.19
C VAL A 193 1.54 -9.73 -1.98
N MET A 194 2.11 -8.74 -1.30
CA MET A 194 2.84 -7.63 -1.94
C MET A 194 4.35 -7.88 -2.07
N GLY A 195 4.88 -8.98 -1.55
CA GLY A 195 6.31 -9.30 -1.55
C GLY A 195 7.15 -8.31 -0.72
N LEU A 196 6.69 -7.95 0.47
CA LEU A 196 7.36 -6.99 1.35
C LEU A 196 8.22 -7.72 2.38
N SER A 197 9.45 -7.23 2.60
CA SER A 197 10.48 -7.89 3.42
C SER A 197 10.83 -7.17 4.72
N GLY A 198 10.13 -6.09 5.07
CA GLY A 198 10.32 -5.38 6.35
C GLY A 198 9.53 -5.99 7.52
N PRO A 199 9.56 -5.36 8.71
CA PRO A 199 8.79 -5.81 9.87
C PRO A 199 7.29 -5.88 9.57
N ALA A 200 6.61 -6.96 9.94
CA ALA A 200 5.17 -7.13 9.77
C ALA A 200 4.51 -7.38 11.14
N VAL A 201 3.81 -6.37 11.68
CA VAL A 201 3.29 -6.40 13.05
C VAL A 201 1.86 -5.89 13.10
N THR A 202 1.01 -6.63 13.80
CA THR A 202 -0.32 -6.17 14.21
C THR A 202 -0.27 -5.78 15.69
N MET A 203 -0.84 -4.62 16.04
CA MET A 203 -0.84 -4.06 17.38
C MET A 203 -2.26 -3.85 17.89
N ASP A 204 -2.50 -4.28 19.12
CA ASP A 204 -3.73 -3.99 19.87
C ASP A 204 -3.41 -3.17 21.12
N THR A 205 -3.82 -1.91 21.10
CA THR A 205 -3.83 -1.01 22.25
C THR A 205 -5.22 -0.36 22.37
N ALA A 206 -6.26 -1.12 22.00
CA ALA A 206 -7.62 -0.64 21.85
C ALA A 206 -7.70 0.59 20.92
N CYS A 207 -8.32 1.69 21.39
CA CYS A 207 -8.63 2.84 20.56
C CYS A 207 -7.40 3.61 20.03
N SER A 208 -6.19 3.34 20.56
CA SER A 208 -4.93 3.95 20.09
C SER A 208 -4.18 3.11 19.04
N SER A 209 -4.65 1.90 18.71
CA SER A 209 -3.89 0.90 17.93
C SER A 209 -3.22 1.44 16.66
N SER A 210 -3.97 2.10 15.77
CA SER A 210 -3.38 2.62 14.51
C SER A 210 -2.38 3.76 14.70
N LEU A 211 -2.49 4.55 15.78
CA LEU A 211 -1.53 5.63 16.05
C LEU A 211 -0.27 5.09 16.77
N VAL A 212 -0.41 4.01 17.55
CA VAL A 212 0.74 3.24 18.05
C VAL A 212 1.46 2.51 16.91
N ALA A 213 0.72 1.97 15.93
CA ALA A 213 1.29 1.41 14.71
C ALA A 213 2.09 2.46 13.91
N LEU A 214 1.58 3.71 13.82
CA LEU A 214 2.31 4.83 13.23
C LEU A 214 3.64 5.11 13.96
N HIS A 215 3.62 5.09 15.29
CA HIS A 215 4.83 5.25 16.10
C HIS A 215 5.85 4.14 15.82
N GLY A 216 5.43 2.87 15.79
CA GLY A 216 6.30 1.74 15.45
C GLY A 216 6.95 1.88 14.07
N ALA A 217 6.15 2.22 13.06
CA ALA A 217 6.64 2.48 11.71
C ALA A 217 7.65 3.63 11.65
N ALA A 218 7.37 4.73 12.35
CA ALA A 218 8.28 5.87 12.41
C ALA A 218 9.63 5.49 13.02
N ARG A 219 9.64 4.65 14.06
CA ARG A 219 10.87 4.12 14.67
C ARG A 219 11.63 3.21 13.69
N SER A 220 10.97 2.26 13.04
CA SER A 220 11.61 1.34 12.07
C SER A 220 12.17 2.04 10.83
N LEU A 221 11.54 3.13 10.36
CA LEU A 221 12.07 3.94 9.25
C LEU A 221 13.32 4.73 9.65
N ARG A 222 13.33 5.29 10.88
CA ARG A 222 14.46 6.05 11.44
C ARG A 222 15.64 5.16 11.84
N SER A 223 15.36 3.93 12.31
CA SER A 223 16.40 2.93 12.60
C SER A 223 16.94 2.23 11.35
N GLY A 224 16.25 2.35 10.20
CA GLY A 224 16.65 1.75 8.93
C GLY A 224 16.29 0.26 8.79
N GLU A 225 15.40 -0.26 9.65
CA GLU A 225 14.84 -1.62 9.52
C GLU A 225 14.06 -1.77 8.22
N CYS A 226 13.33 -0.72 7.82
CA CYS A 226 12.65 -0.63 6.53
C CYS A 226 12.96 0.70 5.82
N ARG A 227 12.73 0.72 4.50
CA ARG A 227 12.80 1.91 3.64
C ARG A 227 11.44 2.55 3.45
N TYR A 228 10.40 1.73 3.36
CA TYR A 228 9.01 2.14 3.30
C TYR A 228 8.27 1.56 4.52
N ALA A 229 7.18 2.18 4.94
CA ALA A 229 6.28 1.58 5.91
C ALA A 229 4.83 1.82 5.52
N LEU A 230 4.05 0.74 5.44
CA LEU A 230 2.60 0.81 5.43
C LEU A 230 2.10 0.86 6.87
N VAL A 231 1.29 1.85 7.18
CA VAL A 231 0.63 1.99 8.48
C VAL A 231 -0.85 1.98 8.25
N GLY A 232 -1.54 1.02 8.85
CA GLY A 232 -2.98 0.89 8.70
C GLY A 232 -3.72 0.68 10.00
N GLY A 233 -5.03 0.78 9.92
CA GLY A 233 -5.94 0.38 10.97
C GLY A 233 -7.25 -0.09 10.39
N ALA A 234 -7.82 -1.12 10.98
CA ALA A 234 -9.14 -1.63 10.62
C ALA A 234 -10.02 -1.79 11.85
N ASN A 235 -11.31 -1.51 11.68
CA ASN A 235 -12.35 -1.87 12.61
C ASN A 235 -13.62 -2.22 11.84
N VAL A 236 -14.08 -3.46 11.97
CA VAL A 236 -15.36 -3.95 11.45
C VAL A 236 -15.92 -4.89 12.51
N PHE A 237 -17.22 -4.82 12.80
CA PHE A 237 -17.80 -5.60 13.91
C PHE A 237 -19.11 -6.28 13.52
N PHE A 238 -19.22 -7.55 13.87
CA PHE A 238 -20.35 -8.41 13.55
C PHE A 238 -21.03 -8.99 14.80
N SER A 239 -20.27 -9.13 15.89
CA SER A 239 -20.78 -9.64 17.15
C SER A 239 -21.50 -8.54 17.95
N PRO A 240 -22.65 -8.85 18.56
CA PRO A 240 -23.31 -7.93 19.49
C PRO A 240 -22.59 -7.81 20.83
N ASP A 241 -21.68 -8.72 21.18
CA ASP A 241 -21.22 -8.89 22.56
C ASP A 241 -20.51 -7.64 23.10
N LEU A 242 -19.60 -7.07 22.32
CA LEU A 242 -18.93 -5.83 22.69
C LEU A 242 -19.91 -4.66 22.78
N MET A 243 -20.87 -4.55 21.85
CA MET A 243 -21.90 -3.51 21.88
C MET A 243 -22.78 -3.63 23.13
N VAL A 244 -23.18 -4.85 23.50
CA VAL A 244 -23.94 -5.15 24.72
C VAL A 244 -23.13 -4.80 25.96
N SER A 245 -21.86 -5.19 26.02
CA SER A 245 -20.95 -4.88 27.13
C SER A 245 -20.78 -3.37 27.32
N LEU A 246 -20.59 -2.62 26.23
CA LEU A 246 -20.47 -1.16 26.24
C LEU A 246 -21.78 -0.47 26.63
N CYS A 247 -22.93 -1.04 26.28
CA CYS A 247 -24.22 -0.58 26.80
C CYS A 247 -24.32 -0.80 28.32
N GLN A 248 -23.94 -1.98 28.81
CA GLN A 248 -23.96 -2.28 30.25
C GLN A 248 -23.08 -1.33 31.06
N SER A 249 -21.91 -0.94 30.53
CA SER A 249 -21.01 0.04 31.15
C SER A 249 -21.39 1.50 30.90
N ARG A 250 -22.47 1.76 30.14
CA ARG A 250 -22.91 3.11 29.73
C ARG A 250 -21.84 3.91 28.96
N ALA A 251 -21.00 3.21 28.19
CA ALA A 251 -19.97 3.84 27.38
C ALA A 251 -20.52 4.46 26.08
N LEU A 252 -21.66 3.96 25.58
CA LEU A 252 -22.24 4.39 24.31
C LEU A 252 -23.26 5.51 24.48
N ALA A 253 -23.26 6.45 23.54
CA ALA A 253 -24.31 7.44 23.42
C ALA A 253 -25.62 6.78 22.93
N PRO A 254 -26.79 7.06 23.53
CA PRO A 254 -28.07 6.46 23.11
C PRO A 254 -28.45 6.70 21.65
N ASP A 255 -28.01 7.82 21.07
CA ASP A 255 -28.23 8.17 19.65
C ASP A 255 -27.14 7.61 18.72
N GLY A 256 -26.15 6.91 19.26
CA GLY A 256 -25.02 6.36 18.51
C GLY A 256 -24.06 7.42 17.95
N ARG A 257 -24.06 8.65 18.49
CA ARG A 257 -23.20 9.76 18.01
C ARG A 257 -22.14 10.14 19.04
N SER A 258 -20.92 10.40 18.58
CA SER A 258 -19.87 11.02 19.40
C SER A 258 -20.02 12.53 19.44
N LYS A 259 -20.70 13.05 20.47
CA LYS A 259 -21.02 14.48 20.62
C LYS A 259 -19.88 15.26 21.30
N ALA A 260 -18.68 15.15 20.73
CA ALA A 260 -17.45 15.66 21.32
C ALA A 260 -17.47 17.16 21.62
N PHE A 261 -17.06 17.50 22.84
CA PHE A 261 -16.98 18.87 23.38
C PHE A 261 -18.31 19.63 23.43
N LEU A 262 -19.43 18.95 23.21
CA LEU A 262 -20.78 19.50 23.32
C LEU A 262 -21.35 19.24 24.72
N ASP A 263 -22.32 20.07 25.11
CA ASP A 263 -23.00 19.93 26.40
C ASP A 263 -23.78 18.62 26.54
N SER A 264 -24.22 18.10 25.40
CA SER A 264 -24.92 16.83 25.28
C SER A 264 -24.01 15.60 25.25
N ALA A 265 -22.70 15.74 25.52
CA ALA A 265 -21.75 14.61 25.56
C ALA A 265 -22.16 13.56 26.61
N ASP A 266 -22.56 12.37 26.16
CA ASP A 266 -23.17 11.32 26.97
C ASP A 266 -22.62 9.91 26.68
N GLY A 267 -21.52 9.82 25.93
CA GLY A 267 -20.93 8.57 25.45
C GLY A 267 -20.44 8.70 24.02
N TYR A 268 -19.93 7.61 23.46
CA TYR A 268 -19.47 7.61 22.06
C TYR A 268 -20.38 6.78 21.15
N GLY A 269 -20.37 7.10 19.86
CA GLY A 269 -20.98 6.27 18.82
C GLY A 269 -19.96 5.32 18.23
N ARG A 270 -20.25 4.03 18.09
CA ARG A 270 -19.31 3.10 17.42
C ARG A 270 -19.22 3.40 15.92
N GLY A 271 -18.14 2.97 15.28
CA GLY A 271 -17.95 3.13 13.84
C GLY A 271 -17.02 2.08 13.25
N GLU A 272 -17.29 1.67 12.02
CA GLU A 272 -16.44 0.81 11.20
C GLU A 272 -15.55 1.67 10.29
N GLY A 273 -14.40 1.15 9.89
CA GLY A 273 -13.53 1.85 8.96
C GLY A 273 -12.18 1.19 8.78
N VAL A 274 -11.58 1.40 7.62
CA VAL A 274 -10.24 0.94 7.28
C VAL A 274 -9.47 2.10 6.64
N GLY A 275 -8.22 2.29 7.05
CA GLY A 275 -7.34 3.28 6.44
C GLY A 275 -5.91 2.79 6.44
N THR A 276 -5.16 3.15 5.40
CA THR A 276 -3.74 2.85 5.24
C THR A 276 -2.99 4.05 4.69
N VAL A 277 -1.81 4.35 5.21
CA VAL A 277 -0.88 5.34 4.67
C VAL A 277 0.48 4.72 4.38
N VAL A 278 1.21 5.28 3.42
CA VAL A 278 2.59 4.89 3.10
C VAL A 278 3.54 5.98 3.58
N LEU A 279 4.59 5.58 4.29
CA LEU A 279 5.63 6.44 4.84
C LEU A 279 6.99 6.09 4.25
N MET A 280 7.84 7.11 4.11
CA MET A 280 9.27 6.96 3.83
C MET A 280 10.03 8.16 4.42
N ARG A 281 11.36 8.13 4.42
CA ARG A 281 12.13 9.32 4.80
C ARG A 281 11.86 10.45 3.80
N LEU A 282 11.72 11.68 4.30
CA LEU A 282 11.43 12.84 3.45
C LEU A 282 12.48 13.02 2.35
N ALA A 283 13.76 12.92 2.70
CA ALA A 283 14.86 13.02 1.74
C ALA A 283 14.77 11.98 0.61
N ASP A 284 14.38 10.74 0.94
CA ASP A 284 14.18 9.69 -0.07
C ASP A 284 12.97 10.03 -0.96
N ALA A 285 11.88 10.55 -0.38
CA ALA A 285 10.68 10.94 -1.13
C ALA A 285 10.98 12.05 -2.14
N GLU A 286 11.76 13.06 -1.72
CA GLU A 286 12.18 14.17 -2.58
C GLU A 286 13.13 13.69 -3.69
N ALA A 287 14.13 12.87 -3.35
CA ALA A 287 15.08 12.34 -4.31
C ALA A 287 14.40 11.47 -5.38
N GLU A 288 13.36 10.72 -4.99
CA GLU A 288 12.61 9.86 -5.89
C GLU A 288 11.47 10.57 -6.62
N GLY A 289 11.16 11.83 -6.28
CA GLY A 289 10.02 12.58 -6.84
C GLY A 289 8.66 12.00 -6.43
N ARG A 290 8.54 11.48 -5.20
CA ARG A 290 7.30 10.94 -4.64
C ARG A 290 6.34 12.07 -4.23
N PRO A 291 5.02 11.86 -4.27
CA PRO A 291 4.06 12.88 -3.85
C PRO A 291 4.09 13.03 -2.33
N VAL A 292 4.76 14.04 -1.80
CA VAL A 292 4.75 14.30 -0.35
C VAL A 292 3.46 15.01 0.04
N LEU A 293 2.59 14.32 0.79
CA LEU A 293 1.27 14.79 1.19
C LEU A 293 1.32 15.61 2.48
N ALA A 294 2.16 15.17 3.42
CA ALA A 294 2.46 15.85 4.69
C ALA A 294 3.76 15.27 5.28
N VAL A 295 4.32 15.95 6.27
CA VAL A 295 5.54 15.50 6.97
C VAL A 295 5.21 15.14 8.42
N LEU A 296 5.46 13.88 8.79
CA LEU A 296 5.43 13.42 10.18
C LEU A 296 6.73 13.83 10.87
N ARG A 297 6.61 14.70 11.87
CA ARG A 297 7.75 15.28 12.59
C ARG A 297 8.06 14.53 13.87
N GLY A 298 7.05 14.25 14.68
CA GLY A 298 7.26 13.62 15.98
C GLY A 298 6.14 12.66 16.35
N THR A 299 6.50 11.61 17.09
CA THR A 299 5.51 10.70 17.69
C THR A 299 5.93 10.28 19.09
N ALA A 300 4.96 10.07 19.96
CA ALA A 300 5.18 9.50 21.29
C ALA A 300 4.04 8.57 21.70
N VAL A 301 4.38 7.60 22.54
CA VAL A 301 3.44 6.67 23.18
C VAL A 301 3.78 6.59 24.66
N ASN A 302 2.78 6.62 25.54
CA ASN A 302 2.94 6.36 26.97
C ASN A 302 1.73 5.60 27.53
N HIS A 303 1.65 5.48 28.86
CA HIS A 303 0.50 4.90 29.55
C HIS A 303 0.04 5.79 30.70
N ASP A 304 -1.25 5.74 31.00
CA ASP A 304 -1.90 6.45 32.11
C ASP A 304 -1.37 6.08 33.51
N GLY A 305 -0.60 4.99 33.63
CA GLY A 305 -0.20 4.42 34.91
C GLY A 305 -1.39 4.08 35.81
N ALA A 306 -1.22 4.23 37.12
CA ALA A 306 -2.30 4.08 38.08
C ALA A 306 -3.21 5.33 38.06
N SER A 307 -4.48 5.16 37.72
CA SER A 307 -5.53 6.18 37.76
C SER A 307 -6.71 5.73 38.64
N SER A 308 -7.81 6.48 38.66
CA SER A 308 -9.01 6.14 39.47
C SER A 308 -9.77 4.90 39.00
N GLY A 309 -9.38 4.30 37.87
CA GLY A 309 -9.91 3.04 37.35
C GLY A 309 -9.24 2.71 36.02
N LEU A 310 -9.20 1.44 35.63
CA LEU A 310 -8.46 0.99 34.43
C LEU A 310 -8.81 1.80 33.16
N THR A 311 -10.09 2.15 33.00
CA THR A 311 -10.60 2.87 31.83
C THR A 311 -10.77 4.38 32.07
N VAL A 312 -10.32 4.90 33.22
CA VAL A 312 -10.42 6.32 33.56
C VAL A 312 -9.17 7.05 33.06
N PRO A 313 -9.32 8.04 32.15
CA PRO A 313 -8.18 8.72 31.52
C PRO A 313 -7.36 9.56 32.52
N ASN A 314 -6.06 9.70 32.25
CA ASN A 314 -5.13 10.49 33.07
C ASN A 314 -4.63 11.76 32.35
N GLY A 315 -5.18 12.93 32.72
CA GLY A 315 -4.82 14.22 32.12
C GLY A 315 -3.31 14.56 32.13
N PRO A 316 -2.60 14.44 33.26
CA PRO A 316 -1.15 14.55 33.30
C PRO A 316 -0.39 13.65 32.32
N ALA A 317 -0.79 12.38 32.18
CA ALA A 317 -0.18 11.45 31.24
C ALA A 317 -0.43 11.88 29.77
N GLN A 318 -1.63 12.38 29.48
CA GLN A 318 -1.96 12.95 28.17
C GLN A 318 -1.13 14.20 27.85
N ALA A 319 -0.95 15.11 28.81
CA ALA A 319 -0.08 16.27 28.62
C ALA A 319 1.37 15.84 28.35
N GLU A 320 1.85 14.79 29.02
CA GLU A 320 3.22 14.30 28.85
C GLU A 320 3.44 13.64 27.49
N VAL A 321 2.49 12.86 26.96
CA VAL A 321 2.64 12.27 25.62
C VAL A 321 2.67 13.36 24.55
N VAL A 322 1.91 14.45 24.72
CA VAL A 322 1.96 15.61 23.81
C VAL A 322 3.34 16.28 23.87
N ARG A 323 3.88 16.54 25.06
CA ARG A 323 5.24 17.12 25.21
C ARG A 323 6.30 16.22 24.59
N ALA A 324 6.22 14.91 24.81
CA ALA A 324 7.17 13.94 24.28
C ALA A 324 7.14 13.92 22.73
N ALA A 325 5.95 13.98 22.11
CA ALA A 325 5.84 14.01 20.65
C ALA A 325 6.37 15.32 20.06
N LEU A 326 6.13 16.46 20.71
CA LEU A 326 6.71 17.75 20.34
C LEU A 326 8.24 17.73 20.43
N ALA A 327 8.79 17.17 21.51
CA ALA A 327 10.23 17.01 21.71
C ALA A 327 10.86 16.08 20.68
N ASP A 328 10.21 14.95 20.35
CA ASP A 328 10.67 14.01 19.31
C ASP A 328 10.74 14.69 17.93
N GLY A 329 9.81 15.60 17.63
CA GLY A 329 9.77 16.34 16.38
C GLY A 329 10.55 17.65 16.35
N GLY A 330 11.09 18.11 17.48
CA GLY A 330 11.70 19.45 17.60
C GLY A 330 10.73 20.57 17.24
N ILE A 331 9.48 20.47 17.69
CA ILE A 331 8.41 21.44 17.41
C ILE A 331 8.07 22.22 18.69
N GLY A 332 8.02 23.54 18.61
CA GLY A 332 7.54 24.40 19.69
C GLY A 332 6.02 24.25 19.89
N PRO A 333 5.51 24.26 21.12
CA PRO A 333 4.07 24.10 21.38
C PRO A 333 3.23 25.22 20.75
N GLU A 334 3.76 26.43 20.64
CA GLU A 334 3.11 27.58 19.99
C GLU A 334 2.98 27.45 18.46
N GLU A 335 3.73 26.54 17.83
CA GLU A 335 3.68 26.30 16.39
C GLU A 335 2.46 25.45 15.98
N VAL A 336 1.86 24.72 16.92
CA VAL A 336 0.70 23.88 16.66
C VAL A 336 -0.56 24.74 16.54
N GLY A 337 -1.17 24.72 15.35
CA GLY A 337 -2.38 25.47 15.03
C GLY A 337 -3.68 24.69 15.20
N TYR A 338 -3.60 23.36 15.10
CA TYR A 338 -4.76 22.48 15.19
C TYR A 338 -4.43 21.19 15.96
N VAL A 339 -5.40 20.63 16.69
CA VAL A 339 -5.32 19.26 17.21
C VAL A 339 -6.56 18.47 16.81
N GLU A 340 -6.33 17.34 16.16
CA GLU A 340 -7.29 16.26 16.04
C GLU A 340 -7.28 15.47 17.35
N ALA A 341 -8.21 15.79 18.23
CA ALA A 341 -8.36 15.14 19.51
C ALA A 341 -8.84 13.70 19.38
N HIS A 342 -8.63 12.92 20.44
CA HIS A 342 -9.33 11.68 20.62
C HIS A 342 -10.84 11.92 20.72
N GLY A 343 -11.30 12.87 21.54
CA GLY A 343 -12.62 13.51 21.48
C GLY A 343 -13.77 12.53 21.22
N THR A 344 -14.09 11.71 22.21
CA THR A 344 -15.10 10.64 22.06
C THR A 344 -16.52 11.09 22.32
N GLY A 345 -16.73 12.27 22.92
CA GLY A 345 -18.07 12.71 23.34
C GLY A 345 -18.44 12.20 24.73
N THR A 346 -17.46 11.87 25.55
CA THR A 346 -17.71 11.43 26.93
C THR A 346 -17.70 12.60 27.88
N SER A 347 -18.64 12.63 28.83
CA SER A 347 -18.79 13.73 29.79
C SER A 347 -17.56 13.96 30.67
N LEU A 348 -16.79 12.90 30.94
CA LEU A 348 -15.55 12.95 31.73
C LEU A 348 -14.28 13.11 30.87
N GLY A 349 -14.19 12.38 29.75
CA GLY A 349 -12.97 12.35 28.94
C GLY A 349 -12.71 13.66 28.22
N ASP A 350 -13.75 14.27 27.63
CA ASP A 350 -13.58 15.49 26.83
C ASP A 350 -13.02 16.67 27.67
N PRO A 351 -13.49 16.94 28.91
CA PRO A 351 -12.86 17.96 29.75
C PRO A 351 -11.42 17.66 30.17
N ILE A 352 -11.09 16.38 30.40
CA ILE A 352 -9.72 15.96 30.77
C ILE A 352 -8.77 16.20 29.59
N GLU A 353 -9.16 15.79 28.39
CA GLU A 353 -8.36 15.96 27.18
C GLU A 353 -8.17 17.45 26.83
N ALA A 354 -9.25 18.24 26.87
CA ALA A 354 -9.18 19.68 26.64
C ALA A 354 -8.26 20.37 27.65
N GLY A 355 -8.31 19.97 28.93
CA GLY A 355 -7.42 20.47 29.98
C GLY A 355 -5.95 20.12 29.74
N ALA A 356 -5.67 18.87 29.35
CA ALA A 356 -4.31 18.41 29.04
C ALA A 356 -3.73 19.17 27.84
N LEU A 357 -4.50 19.31 26.76
CA LEU A 357 -4.10 20.06 25.56
C LEU A 357 -3.90 21.55 25.85
N ASP A 358 -4.80 22.19 26.63
CA ASP A 358 -4.63 23.60 27.00
C ASP A 358 -3.36 23.84 27.82
N SER A 359 -3.03 22.92 28.73
CA SER A 359 -1.86 23.02 29.61
C SER A 359 -0.51 22.96 28.88
N VAL A 360 -0.48 22.43 27.65
CA VAL A 360 0.74 22.30 26.83
C VAL A 360 0.69 23.26 25.65
N LEU A 361 -0.36 23.18 24.84
CA LEU A 361 -0.49 23.88 23.58
C LEU A 361 -1.31 25.17 23.69
N GLY A 362 -2.19 25.27 24.69
CA GLY A 362 -3.10 26.39 24.94
C GLY A 362 -2.47 27.52 25.76
N THR A 363 -2.95 27.68 26.99
CA THR A 363 -2.38 28.58 27.99
C THR A 363 -0.91 28.25 28.31
N GLY A 364 -0.51 26.97 28.17
CA GLY A 364 0.88 26.52 28.28
C GLY A 364 1.84 27.08 27.21
N ALA A 365 1.30 27.62 26.11
CA ALA A 365 2.06 28.23 25.02
C ALA A 365 1.68 29.72 24.87
N PRO A 366 2.17 30.62 25.76
CA PRO A 366 1.70 32.01 25.82
C PRO A 366 1.99 32.82 24.54
N GLY A 367 3.04 32.46 23.79
CA GLY A 367 3.49 33.17 22.58
C GLY A 367 2.77 32.82 21.28
N ARG A 368 1.72 31.99 21.32
CA ARG A 368 0.98 31.57 20.13
C ARG A 368 0.23 32.73 19.44
N PRO A 369 0.10 32.71 18.10
CA PRO A 369 -0.52 33.80 17.34
C PRO A 369 -2.06 33.82 17.41
N ALA A 370 -2.70 32.67 17.59
CA ALA A 370 -4.16 32.51 17.68
C ALA A 370 -4.52 31.36 18.65
N PRO A 371 -5.75 31.28 19.19
CA PRO A 371 -6.22 30.11 19.96
C PRO A 371 -6.08 28.80 19.17
N LEU A 372 -5.84 27.66 19.85
CA LEU A 372 -5.75 26.34 19.21
C LEU A 372 -7.14 25.94 18.69
N ALA A 373 -7.21 25.59 17.41
CA ALA A 373 -8.37 24.90 16.90
C ALA A 373 -8.34 23.44 17.37
N LEU A 374 -9.43 22.98 18.00
CA LEU A 374 -9.59 21.64 18.54
C LEU A 374 -10.78 20.96 17.86
N GLY A 375 -10.56 19.80 17.24
CA GLY A 375 -11.62 19.06 16.57
C GLY A 375 -11.46 17.55 16.65
N THR A 376 -12.47 16.83 16.15
CA THR A 376 -12.47 15.37 16.04
C THR A 376 -13.36 14.93 14.89
N VAL A 377 -12.96 13.92 14.15
CA VAL A 377 -13.76 13.31 13.09
C VAL A 377 -14.84 12.38 13.62
N LYS A 378 -14.71 11.92 14.88
CA LYS A 378 -15.67 10.95 15.47
C LYS A 378 -17.10 11.50 15.51
N ALA A 379 -17.25 12.82 15.58
CA ALA A 379 -18.54 13.50 15.50
C ALA A 379 -19.28 13.30 14.17
N ARG A 380 -18.57 12.86 13.10
CA ARG A 380 -19.11 12.74 11.75
C ARG A 380 -19.20 11.30 11.25
N ILE A 381 -18.28 10.44 11.68
CA ILE A 381 -18.18 9.05 11.22
C ILE A 381 -18.25 8.00 12.35
N GLY A 382 -18.47 8.44 13.59
CA GLY A 382 -18.39 7.58 14.77
C GLY A 382 -16.95 7.30 15.21
N HIS A 383 -16.80 6.58 16.31
CA HIS A 383 -15.52 6.12 16.81
C HIS A 383 -15.11 4.84 16.10
N LEU A 384 -14.14 4.96 15.19
CA LEU A 384 -13.58 3.86 14.39
C LEU A 384 -12.65 2.93 15.19
N GLU A 385 -12.78 2.92 16.53
CA GLU A 385 -12.02 2.08 17.45
C GLU A 385 -10.52 1.97 17.06
N SER A 386 -10.01 0.82 16.61
CA SER A 386 -8.59 0.60 16.27
C SER A 386 -8.14 1.41 15.06
N ALA A 387 -9.06 1.78 14.16
CA ALA A 387 -8.86 2.63 13.00
C ALA A 387 -9.10 4.13 13.28
N ALA A 388 -9.42 4.53 14.52
CA ALA A 388 -9.70 5.94 14.84
C ALA A 388 -8.48 6.86 14.64
N GLY A 389 -7.28 6.39 14.99
CA GLY A 389 -6.04 7.14 14.81
C GLY A 389 -5.74 7.41 13.33
N ILE A 390 -5.86 6.38 12.47
CA ILE A 390 -5.59 6.52 11.03
C ILE A 390 -6.63 7.42 10.34
N ALA A 391 -7.91 7.37 10.74
CA ALA A 391 -8.94 8.26 10.20
C ALA A 391 -8.68 9.74 10.53
N GLY A 392 -8.23 10.02 11.76
CA GLY A 392 -7.80 11.35 12.19
C GLY A 392 -6.54 11.82 11.46
N LEU A 393 -5.56 10.93 11.28
CA LEU A 393 -4.33 11.21 10.53
C LEU A 393 -4.65 11.63 9.09
N ILE A 394 -5.46 10.87 8.37
CA ILE A 394 -5.84 11.16 6.97
C ILE A 394 -6.58 12.51 6.90
N LYS A 395 -7.51 12.79 7.82
CA LYS A 395 -8.18 14.10 7.90
C LYS A 395 -7.17 15.23 8.04
N VAL A 396 -6.19 15.11 8.95
CA VAL A 396 -5.17 16.14 9.16
C VAL A 396 -4.29 16.32 7.93
N VAL A 397 -3.88 15.25 7.25
CA VAL A 397 -3.13 15.35 5.98
C VAL A 397 -3.91 16.16 4.95
N LEU A 398 -5.20 15.88 4.78
CA LEU A 398 -6.08 16.62 3.85
C LEU A 398 -6.21 18.10 4.24
N MET A 399 -6.40 18.39 5.53
CA MET A 399 -6.45 19.75 6.07
C MET A 399 -5.15 20.54 5.81
N LEU A 400 -3.99 19.91 6.02
CA LEU A 400 -2.68 20.53 5.79
C LEU A 400 -2.47 20.86 4.31
N ARG A 401 -2.84 19.95 3.40
CA ARG A 401 -2.79 20.16 1.95
C ARG A 401 -3.70 21.31 1.51
N ALA A 402 -4.93 21.34 2.03
CA ALA A 402 -5.92 22.35 1.66
C ALA A 402 -5.71 23.70 2.37
N GLY A 403 -4.99 23.73 3.49
CA GLY A 403 -4.88 24.92 4.34
C GLY A 403 -6.21 25.35 4.98
N ARG A 404 -7.16 24.41 5.14
CA ARG A 404 -8.51 24.67 5.66
C ARG A 404 -8.87 23.71 6.77
N ILE A 405 -9.58 24.21 7.78
CA ILE A 405 -10.05 23.47 8.95
C ILE A 405 -11.58 23.28 8.81
N PRO A 406 -12.10 22.06 8.63
CA PRO A 406 -13.52 21.81 8.57
C PRO A 406 -14.18 22.05 9.94
N ALA A 407 -15.51 22.24 9.93
CA ALA A 407 -16.27 22.28 11.18
C ALA A 407 -16.15 20.94 11.91
N SER A 408 -15.79 20.98 13.20
CA SER A 408 -15.78 19.77 14.03
C SER A 408 -17.16 19.48 14.60
N SER A 409 -17.82 20.52 15.11
CA SER A 409 -19.15 20.44 15.71
C SER A 409 -19.96 21.66 15.28
N PRO A 410 -20.68 21.62 14.15
CA PRO A 410 -21.53 22.72 13.66
C PRO A 410 -22.46 23.34 14.72
N GLU A 411 -22.82 24.64 14.63
CA GLU A 411 -23.72 25.28 15.63
C GLU A 411 -25.04 24.53 15.85
N ARG A 412 -25.56 23.88 14.80
CA ARG A 412 -26.79 23.05 14.87
C ARG A 412 -26.71 21.88 15.86
N ASP A 413 -25.51 21.43 16.22
CA ASP A 413 -25.31 20.30 17.12
C ASP A 413 -25.47 20.69 18.61
N GLY A 414 -25.69 21.98 18.90
CA GLY A 414 -25.97 22.47 20.25
C GLY A 414 -24.78 23.16 20.93
N PRO A 415 -24.94 23.60 22.19
CA PRO A 415 -23.92 24.38 22.89
C PRO A 415 -22.66 23.56 23.22
N LEU A 416 -21.53 24.24 23.39
CA LEU A 416 -20.29 23.64 23.89
C LEU A 416 -20.44 23.24 25.37
N ASN A 417 -19.71 22.21 25.77
CA ASN A 417 -19.73 21.63 27.11
C ASN A 417 -19.39 22.68 28.18
N HIS A 418 -20.32 22.93 29.11
CA HIS A 418 -20.15 23.94 30.17
C HIS A 418 -19.12 23.56 31.24
N LEU A 419 -18.73 22.29 31.35
CA LEU A 419 -17.68 21.83 32.27
C LEU A 419 -16.28 22.24 31.80
N ILE A 420 -16.12 22.59 30.51
CA ILE A 420 -14.86 23.06 29.95
C ILE A 420 -14.82 24.59 30.07
N PRO A 421 -13.82 25.18 30.75
CA PRO A 421 -13.74 26.61 30.97
C PRO A 421 -13.21 27.36 29.72
N TRP A 422 -13.92 27.28 28.59
CA TRP A 422 -13.52 27.81 27.28
C TRP A 422 -13.00 29.25 27.31
N ARG A 423 -13.62 30.11 28.14
CA ARG A 423 -13.21 31.53 28.29
C ARG A 423 -11.84 31.73 28.95
N ARG A 424 -11.35 30.74 29.69
CA ARG A 424 -10.04 30.77 30.38
C ARG A 424 -8.95 30.04 29.60
N MET A 425 -9.35 29.14 28.71
CA MET A 425 -8.45 28.36 27.85
C MET A 425 -8.10 29.15 26.58
N LYS A 426 -6.98 28.81 25.95
CA LYS A 426 -6.63 29.32 24.62
C LYS A 426 -6.97 28.30 23.54
N LEU A 427 -8.18 27.74 23.62
CA LEU A 427 -8.71 26.71 22.73
C LEU A 427 -10.06 27.16 22.16
N HIS A 428 -10.39 26.75 20.95
CA HIS A 428 -11.75 26.83 20.40
C HIS A 428 -12.09 25.59 19.58
N VAL A 429 -13.38 25.25 19.51
CA VAL A 429 -13.88 24.19 18.64
C VAL A 429 -14.40 24.83 17.35
N PRO A 430 -13.87 24.49 16.16
CA PRO A 430 -14.36 25.02 14.89
C PRO A 430 -15.84 24.66 14.69
N ARG A 431 -16.71 25.69 14.71
CA ARG A 431 -18.16 25.54 14.50
C ARG A 431 -18.57 25.69 13.02
N ARG A 432 -17.68 26.24 12.19
CA ARG A 432 -17.81 26.35 10.73
C ARG A 432 -16.44 26.09 10.10
N ALA A 433 -16.43 25.79 8.81
CA ALA A 433 -15.17 25.70 8.09
C ALA A 433 -14.44 27.05 8.13
N GLU A 434 -13.14 27.04 8.44
CA GLU A 434 -12.29 28.21 8.55
C GLU A 434 -10.93 27.97 7.89
N ASP A 435 -10.26 29.04 7.46
CA ASP A 435 -8.90 28.95 6.96
C ASP A 435 -7.94 28.68 8.13
N TRP A 436 -6.78 28.11 7.83
CA TRP A 436 -5.74 27.96 8.84
C TRP A 436 -5.37 29.34 9.43
N PRO A 437 -5.32 29.51 10.76
CA PRO A 437 -5.11 30.82 11.36
C PRO A 437 -3.86 31.55 10.84
N ALA A 438 -3.98 32.85 10.62
CA ALA A 438 -2.86 33.69 10.21
C ALA A 438 -1.80 33.81 11.33
N GLY A 439 -0.55 34.13 10.95
CA GLY A 439 0.55 34.33 11.89
C GLY A 439 1.38 33.07 12.20
N TYR A 440 0.94 31.90 11.74
CA TYR A 440 1.75 30.68 11.75
C TYR A 440 2.73 30.66 10.57
N GLY A 441 4.02 30.39 10.84
CA GLY A 441 5.06 30.29 9.80
C GLY A 441 4.88 29.05 8.90
N ARG A 442 4.32 27.98 9.45
CA ARG A 442 3.96 26.70 8.80
C ARG A 442 2.69 26.15 9.46
N ARG A 443 1.99 25.25 8.77
CA ARG A 443 0.79 24.61 9.32
C ARG A 443 1.22 23.36 10.05
N VAL A 444 1.01 23.32 11.37
CA VAL A 444 1.38 22.18 12.21
C VAL A 444 0.17 21.69 12.99
N ALA A 445 -0.10 20.39 12.94
CA ALA A 445 -1.19 19.75 13.65
C ALA A 445 -0.71 18.63 14.57
N GLY A 446 -1.37 18.49 15.72
CA GLY A 446 -1.29 17.30 16.56
C GLY A 446 -2.44 16.34 16.30
N ILE A 447 -2.21 15.04 16.55
CA ILE A 447 -3.26 14.00 16.55
C ILE A 447 -3.13 13.20 17.83
N SER A 448 -4.21 13.06 18.60
CA SER A 448 -4.27 12.25 19.82
C SER A 448 -5.13 11.00 19.61
N ALA A 449 -4.64 9.86 20.10
CA ALA A 449 -5.45 8.65 20.23
C ALA A 449 -5.20 8.01 21.61
N LEU A 450 -6.27 7.81 22.37
CA LEU A 450 -6.23 7.41 23.78
C LEU A 450 -6.94 6.06 23.91
N GLY A 451 -6.20 5.00 24.20
CA GLY A 451 -6.71 3.65 24.35
C GLY A 451 -7.41 3.48 25.69
N MET A 452 -8.54 2.76 25.72
CA MET A 452 -9.25 2.47 26.98
C MET A 452 -8.44 1.60 27.96
N SER A 453 -7.36 0.96 27.49
CA SER A 453 -6.40 0.26 28.34
C SER A 453 -5.50 1.22 29.13
N GLY A 454 -5.47 2.51 28.78
CA GLY A 454 -4.58 3.53 29.32
C GLY A 454 -3.40 3.88 28.40
N THR A 455 -3.24 3.21 27.26
CA THR A 455 -2.17 3.54 26.29
C THR A 455 -2.51 4.82 25.54
N ASN A 456 -1.66 5.84 25.61
CA ASN A 456 -1.86 7.09 24.87
C ASN A 456 -0.83 7.21 23.74
N ALA A 457 -1.27 7.73 22.60
CA ALA A 457 -0.40 8.06 21.48
C ALA A 457 -0.65 9.50 21.00
N HIS A 458 0.42 10.20 20.64
CA HIS A 458 0.34 11.51 20.00
C HIS A 458 1.31 11.61 18.81
N ALA A 459 0.86 12.23 17.73
CA ALA A 459 1.66 12.48 16.52
C ALA A 459 1.60 13.95 16.11
N VAL A 460 2.69 14.47 15.56
CA VAL A 460 2.82 15.86 15.10
C VAL A 460 3.15 15.88 13.61
N LEU A 461 2.29 16.50 12.82
CA LEU A 461 2.43 16.66 11.37
C LEU A 461 2.62 18.12 11.01
N GLU A 462 3.37 18.37 9.93
CA GLU A 462 3.45 19.69 9.29
C GLU A 462 3.11 19.62 7.80
N ASP A 463 2.70 20.76 7.23
CA ASP A 463 2.55 20.88 5.79
C ASP A 463 3.88 20.74 5.08
N TYR A 464 3.88 20.05 3.94
CA TYR A 464 5.04 19.98 3.09
C TYR A 464 5.14 21.24 2.23
N ARG A 465 6.28 21.92 2.34
CA ARG A 465 6.67 23.02 1.45
C ARG A 465 8.00 22.62 0.83
N PRO A 466 8.06 22.38 -0.50
CA PRO A 466 9.32 22.16 -1.16
C PRO A 466 10.28 23.29 -0.79
N ALA A 467 11.52 22.96 -0.44
CA ALA A 467 12.53 24.01 -0.33
C ALA A 467 12.57 24.75 -1.67
N ALA A 468 12.49 26.08 -1.64
CA ALA A 468 12.62 26.92 -2.83
C ALA A 468 14.03 26.75 -3.39
N GLY A 469 14.26 25.67 -4.13
CA GLY A 469 15.49 25.41 -4.84
C GLY A 469 15.52 26.23 -6.14
N PRO A 470 16.68 26.30 -6.81
CA PRO A 470 16.80 26.90 -8.15
C PRO A 470 15.78 26.31 -9.16
N ALA A 471 15.22 25.14 -8.86
CA ALA A 471 14.22 24.42 -9.62
C ALA A 471 12.84 25.11 -9.69
N GLU A 472 12.39 25.91 -8.70
CA GLU A 472 11.13 26.66 -8.81
C GLU A 472 11.28 27.84 -9.78
N SER A 473 12.45 28.51 -9.77
CA SER A 473 12.79 29.50 -10.79
C SER A 473 12.98 28.84 -12.16
N ALA A 474 13.43 27.58 -12.24
CA ALA A 474 13.59 26.85 -13.49
C ALA A 474 12.28 26.23 -14.01
N ALA A 475 11.34 25.86 -13.15
CA ALA A 475 10.01 25.36 -13.52
C ALA A 475 9.07 26.53 -13.89
N ALA A 476 9.17 27.66 -13.19
CA ALA A 476 8.55 28.93 -13.58
C ALA A 476 9.19 29.50 -14.86
N ALA A 477 10.51 29.35 -15.05
CA ALA A 477 11.17 29.71 -16.31
C ALA A 477 10.92 28.69 -17.43
N ALA A 478 10.73 27.40 -17.17
CA ALA A 478 10.39 26.40 -18.19
C ALA A 478 8.92 26.55 -18.64
N THR A 479 8.03 26.98 -17.75
CA THR A 479 6.66 27.37 -18.10
C THR A 479 6.61 28.72 -18.84
N ALA A 480 7.52 29.66 -18.55
CA ALA A 480 7.62 30.94 -19.27
C ALA A 480 8.40 30.87 -20.60
N VAL A 481 9.36 29.97 -20.75
CA VAL A 481 10.20 29.79 -21.95
C VAL A 481 9.63 28.69 -22.88
N GLY A 482 8.72 27.85 -22.38
CA GLY A 482 8.02 26.81 -23.13
C GLY A 482 6.71 27.24 -23.82
N ALA A 483 6.20 28.45 -23.55
CA ALA A 483 4.95 28.96 -24.13
C ALA A 483 4.99 29.22 -25.66
N GLY A 484 6.11 28.91 -26.33
CA GLY A 484 6.29 29.05 -27.78
C GLY A 484 6.78 27.80 -28.51
N ARG A 485 6.90 26.63 -27.86
CA ARG A 485 7.23 25.35 -28.51
C ARG A 485 6.11 24.35 -28.23
N GLY A 486 5.66 23.62 -29.25
CA GLY A 486 4.50 22.70 -29.17
C GLY A 486 4.56 21.74 -27.97
N SER A 487 3.39 21.34 -27.48
CA SER A 487 3.29 20.43 -26.32
C SER A 487 4.04 19.12 -26.60
N ARG A 488 4.97 18.77 -25.71
CA ARG A 488 5.77 17.54 -25.80
C ARG A 488 4.83 16.32 -25.77
N PRO A 489 5.05 15.29 -26.60
CA PRO A 489 4.23 14.08 -26.56
C PRO A 489 4.44 13.32 -25.25
N GLU A 490 3.36 12.72 -24.75
CA GLU A 490 3.28 11.92 -23.54
C GLU A 490 2.75 10.52 -23.87
N LEU A 491 3.08 9.57 -23.00
CA LEU A 491 2.66 8.17 -23.07
C LEU A 491 1.86 7.82 -21.82
N VAL A 492 0.67 7.28 -21.99
CA VAL A 492 -0.13 6.69 -20.91
C VAL A 492 -0.16 5.19 -21.09
N THR A 493 0.17 4.46 -20.03
CA THR A 493 0.06 3.00 -19.95
C THR A 493 -0.94 2.62 -18.88
N LEU A 494 -1.85 1.71 -19.20
CA LEU A 494 -2.78 1.10 -18.26
C LEU A 494 -2.72 -0.42 -18.41
N SER A 495 -2.90 -1.12 -17.30
CA SER A 495 -3.04 -2.57 -17.33
C SER A 495 -3.89 -3.10 -16.20
N ALA A 496 -4.52 -4.25 -16.42
CA ALA A 496 -5.24 -4.97 -15.40
C ALA A 496 -5.14 -6.49 -15.58
N ARG A 497 -5.50 -7.25 -14.53
CA ARG A 497 -5.58 -8.72 -14.60
C ARG A 497 -6.81 -9.23 -15.34
N HIS A 498 -7.81 -8.36 -15.50
CA HIS A 498 -9.09 -8.70 -16.10
C HIS A 498 -9.52 -7.61 -17.09
N PRO A 499 -10.18 -8.00 -18.21
CA PRO A 499 -10.60 -7.05 -19.25
C PRO A 499 -11.61 -6.03 -18.70
N GLU A 500 -12.56 -6.46 -17.85
CA GLU A 500 -13.53 -5.58 -17.19
C GLU A 500 -12.85 -4.53 -16.29
N SER A 501 -11.80 -4.92 -15.57
CA SER A 501 -11.01 -4.01 -14.74
C SER A 501 -10.23 -3.03 -15.61
N LEU A 502 -9.68 -3.46 -16.74
CA LEU A 502 -8.96 -2.56 -17.65
C LEU A 502 -9.91 -1.51 -18.25
N ALA A 503 -11.10 -1.92 -18.68
CA ALA A 503 -12.11 -1.01 -19.22
C ALA A 503 -12.54 0.04 -18.18
N ALA A 504 -12.85 -0.38 -16.95
CA ALA A 504 -13.20 0.53 -15.86
C ALA A 504 -12.03 1.47 -15.51
N LEU A 505 -10.79 0.98 -15.51
CA LEU A 505 -9.61 1.80 -15.26
C LEU A 505 -9.40 2.84 -16.39
N ALA A 506 -9.58 2.45 -17.64
CA ALA A 506 -9.47 3.33 -18.80
C ALA A 506 -10.53 4.44 -18.75
N GLU A 507 -11.78 4.11 -18.44
CA GLU A 507 -12.87 5.09 -18.30
C GLU A 507 -12.58 6.10 -17.18
N ARG A 508 -12.23 5.62 -15.98
CA ARG A 508 -11.92 6.50 -14.84
C ARG A 508 -10.69 7.36 -15.10
N THR A 509 -9.67 6.81 -15.75
CA THR A 509 -8.45 7.56 -16.12
C THR A 509 -8.77 8.62 -17.18
N ALA A 510 -9.56 8.29 -18.20
CA ALA A 510 -9.98 9.25 -19.22
C ALA A 510 -10.81 10.39 -18.59
N ALA A 511 -11.75 10.08 -17.70
CA ALA A 511 -12.53 11.07 -16.97
C ALA A 511 -11.62 12.00 -16.13
N HIS A 512 -10.65 11.42 -15.42
CA HIS A 512 -9.69 12.19 -14.63
C HIS A 512 -8.82 13.10 -15.50
N LEU A 513 -8.28 12.59 -16.62
CA LEU A 513 -7.44 13.38 -17.54
C LEU A 513 -8.21 14.56 -18.15
N ARG A 514 -9.51 14.42 -18.46
CA ARG A 514 -10.33 15.52 -18.97
C ARG A 514 -10.43 16.69 -17.99
N GLY A 515 -10.42 16.41 -16.69
CA GLY A 515 -10.45 17.43 -15.63
C GLY A 515 -9.07 17.97 -15.22
N LEU A 516 -7.99 17.43 -15.79
CA LEU A 516 -6.62 17.69 -15.32
C LEU A 516 -6.09 19.02 -15.91
N PRO A 517 -5.56 19.94 -15.08
CA PRO A 517 -4.86 21.12 -15.58
C PRO A 517 -3.65 20.73 -16.44
N ALA A 518 -3.39 21.47 -17.53
CA ALA A 518 -2.32 21.17 -18.47
C ALA A 518 -0.93 20.99 -17.81
N GLY A 519 -0.62 21.80 -16.79
CA GLY A 519 0.64 21.73 -16.04
C GLY A 519 0.83 20.46 -15.19
N ARG A 520 -0.21 19.62 -15.03
CA ARG A 520 -0.16 18.36 -14.27
C ARG A 520 -0.12 17.11 -15.14
N LEU A 521 -0.27 17.25 -16.45
CA LEU A 521 -0.35 16.10 -17.37
C LEU A 521 0.91 15.24 -17.31
N ALA A 522 2.10 15.84 -17.41
CA ALA A 522 3.36 15.10 -17.38
C ALA A 522 3.54 14.28 -16.08
N ALA A 523 3.17 14.85 -14.93
CA ALA A 523 3.22 14.16 -13.64
C ALA A 523 2.22 13.00 -13.57
N ALA A 524 1.02 13.17 -14.13
CA ALA A 524 0.02 12.10 -14.20
C ALA A 524 0.49 10.95 -15.10
N CYS A 525 0.96 11.27 -16.32
CA CYS A 525 1.50 10.27 -17.24
C CYS A 525 2.72 9.55 -16.66
N ALA A 526 3.61 10.26 -15.96
CA ALA A 526 4.74 9.64 -15.25
C ALA A 526 4.28 8.65 -14.18
N THR A 527 3.29 8.99 -13.34
CA THR A 527 2.77 8.04 -12.36
C THR A 527 2.16 6.81 -13.02
N LEU A 528 1.37 6.98 -14.09
CA LEU A 528 0.71 5.85 -14.76
C LEU A 528 1.73 4.88 -15.39
N ARG A 529 2.88 5.39 -15.83
CA ARG A 529 3.98 4.59 -16.39
C ARG A 529 4.85 3.92 -15.35
N GLU A 530 5.26 4.67 -14.33
CA GLU A 530 6.33 4.24 -13.41
C GLU A 530 5.78 3.71 -12.08
N GLY A 531 4.60 4.18 -11.68
CA GLY A 531 3.99 3.90 -10.38
C GLY A 531 2.90 2.84 -10.41
N ARG A 532 2.81 2.05 -11.49
CA ARG A 532 1.82 0.98 -11.66
C ARG A 532 2.50 -0.32 -12.07
N VAL A 533 1.89 -1.43 -11.66
CA VAL A 533 2.30 -2.77 -12.07
C VAL A 533 1.75 -3.02 -13.47
N ALA A 534 2.57 -3.64 -14.34
CA ALA A 534 2.14 -4.03 -15.67
C ALA A 534 1.53 -5.45 -15.63
N PHE A 535 0.21 -5.54 -15.79
CA PHE A 535 -0.56 -6.80 -15.86
C PHE A 535 -0.75 -7.29 -17.30
N GLU A 536 -1.51 -8.36 -17.48
CA GLU A 536 -1.64 -9.13 -18.74
C GLU A 536 -2.50 -8.41 -19.78
N HIS A 537 -3.54 -7.69 -19.36
CA HIS A 537 -4.39 -6.89 -20.24
C HIS A 537 -3.86 -5.46 -20.26
N ARG A 538 -3.52 -4.93 -21.44
CA ARG A 538 -2.78 -3.67 -21.56
C ARG A 538 -3.39 -2.70 -22.57
N ILE A 539 -3.37 -1.42 -22.22
CA ILE A 539 -3.61 -0.28 -23.11
C ILE A 539 -2.39 0.65 -23.02
N ALA A 540 -1.93 1.15 -24.17
CA ALA A 540 -0.95 2.21 -24.21
C ALA A 540 -1.33 3.21 -25.31
N VAL A 541 -1.38 4.50 -24.97
CA VAL A 541 -1.74 5.57 -25.89
C VAL A 541 -0.76 6.74 -25.79
N THR A 542 -0.51 7.39 -26.90
CA THR A 542 0.33 8.59 -27.01
C THR A 542 -0.53 9.81 -27.34
N GLY A 543 -0.03 10.99 -26.99
CA GLY A 543 -0.73 12.24 -27.28
C GLY A 543 -0.01 13.44 -26.66
N THR A 544 -0.39 14.63 -27.09
CA THR A 544 0.23 15.90 -26.66
C THR A 544 -0.63 16.69 -25.67
N GLY A 545 -1.88 16.27 -25.45
CA GLY A 545 -2.81 16.93 -24.54
C GLY A 545 -3.70 15.96 -23.76
N ALA A 546 -4.22 16.42 -22.63
CA ALA A 546 -5.01 15.59 -21.72
C ALA A 546 -6.33 15.10 -22.35
N ALA A 547 -7.00 15.96 -23.14
CA ALA A 547 -8.23 15.60 -23.86
C ALA A 547 -7.96 14.57 -24.97
N GLU A 548 -6.90 14.77 -25.74
CA GLU A 548 -6.46 13.83 -26.79
C GLU A 548 -6.17 12.44 -26.20
N LEU A 549 -5.41 12.39 -25.11
CA LEU A 549 -5.09 11.15 -24.39
C LEU A 549 -6.34 10.49 -23.81
N ALA A 550 -7.26 11.25 -23.22
CA ALA A 550 -8.51 10.72 -22.68
C ALA A 550 -9.38 10.08 -23.77
N ASP A 551 -9.46 10.72 -24.94
CA ASP A 551 -10.21 10.23 -26.08
C ASP A 551 -9.52 9.01 -26.72
N ALA A 552 -8.19 9.00 -26.77
CA ALA A 552 -7.42 7.84 -27.20
C ALA A 552 -7.63 6.65 -26.26
N LEU A 553 -7.62 6.85 -24.93
CA LEU A 553 -7.92 5.80 -23.95
C LEU A 553 -9.32 5.21 -24.13
N THR A 554 -10.31 6.05 -24.42
CA THR A 554 -11.72 5.61 -24.61
C THR A 554 -11.89 4.78 -25.89
N ARG A 555 -11.06 5.04 -26.92
CA ARG A 555 -11.09 4.31 -28.21
C ARG A 555 -10.10 3.14 -28.27
N ALA A 556 -9.18 3.04 -27.33
CA ALA A 556 -8.11 2.05 -27.39
C ALA A 556 -8.69 0.64 -27.32
N GLU A 557 -8.27 -0.21 -28.27
CA GLU A 557 -8.59 -1.63 -28.23
C GLU A 557 -7.71 -2.32 -27.18
N GLU A 558 -8.31 -3.21 -26.40
CA GLU A 558 -7.59 -4.04 -25.46
C GLU A 558 -6.67 -5.02 -26.22
N THR A 559 -5.42 -5.15 -25.75
CA THR A 559 -4.55 -6.24 -26.16
C THR A 559 -4.37 -7.20 -24.99
N ARG A 560 -4.77 -8.46 -25.17
CA ARG A 560 -4.52 -9.56 -24.22
C ARG A 560 -3.35 -10.41 -24.72
N ARG A 561 -2.31 -10.61 -23.90
CA ARG A 561 -1.27 -11.61 -24.18
C ARG A 561 -1.23 -12.65 -23.06
N ARG A 562 -0.99 -13.92 -23.41
CA ARG A 562 -0.66 -14.97 -22.42
C ARG A 562 0.66 -14.59 -21.74
N ALA A 563 0.75 -14.83 -20.44
CA ALA A 563 1.96 -14.63 -19.67
C ALA A 563 3.14 -15.32 -20.38
N GLY A 564 4.14 -14.52 -20.71
CA GLY A 564 5.33 -14.96 -21.42
C GLY A 564 6.21 -13.74 -21.57
N LYS A 565 7.33 -13.71 -20.85
CA LYS A 565 8.37 -12.68 -21.09
C LYS A 565 8.69 -12.75 -22.57
N MET A 566 8.52 -11.64 -23.30
CA MET A 566 9.35 -11.48 -24.48
C MET A 566 10.78 -11.49 -23.95
N ALA A 567 11.52 -12.56 -24.22
CA ALA A 567 12.89 -12.67 -23.77
C ALA A 567 13.62 -11.38 -24.22
N PRO A 568 14.51 -10.82 -23.39
CA PRO A 568 15.28 -9.63 -23.75
C PRO A 568 15.98 -9.75 -25.12
N ALA A 569 16.18 -10.95 -25.66
CA ALA A 569 16.82 -11.21 -26.95
C ALA A 569 15.95 -10.95 -28.20
N ALA A 570 14.62 -10.74 -28.09
CA ALA A 570 13.75 -10.72 -29.27
C ALA A 570 13.64 -9.36 -29.99
N VAL A 571 14.12 -8.26 -29.38
CA VAL A 571 14.01 -6.91 -29.96
C VAL A 571 15.25 -6.58 -30.78
N ARG A 572 15.03 -6.19 -32.05
CA ARG A 572 16.08 -5.88 -33.03
C ARG A 572 15.99 -4.42 -33.46
N LEU A 573 17.08 -3.67 -33.32
CA LEU A 573 17.24 -2.30 -33.81
C LEU A 573 17.73 -2.31 -35.26
N ARG A 574 16.97 -1.69 -36.16
CA ARG A 574 17.28 -1.60 -37.58
C ARG A 574 17.51 -0.15 -37.96
N LEU A 575 18.71 0.16 -38.43
CA LEU A 575 19.07 1.52 -38.88
C LEU A 575 19.13 1.58 -40.42
N GLY A 576 18.69 2.71 -40.96
CA GLY A 576 18.82 3.06 -42.37
C GLY A 576 20.18 3.71 -42.69
N PRO A 577 20.51 3.89 -43.97
CA PRO A 577 21.81 4.38 -44.40
C PRO A 577 22.02 5.90 -44.20
N ASP A 578 20.97 6.68 -43.94
CA ASP A 578 21.04 8.14 -43.79
C ASP A 578 21.48 8.56 -42.37
N ARG A 579 22.80 8.56 -42.14
CA ARG A 579 23.39 8.83 -40.81
C ARG A 579 23.05 10.21 -40.25
N VAL A 580 23.00 11.24 -41.09
CA VAL A 580 22.72 12.62 -40.66
C VAL A 580 21.31 12.73 -40.09
N LEU A 581 20.34 12.10 -40.76
CA LEU A 581 18.96 12.11 -40.30
C LEU A 581 18.78 11.27 -39.02
N VAL A 582 19.49 10.15 -38.90
CA VAL A 582 19.52 9.33 -37.68
C VAL A 582 20.07 10.12 -36.49
N GLU A 583 21.19 10.82 -36.66
CA GLU A 583 21.81 11.65 -35.61
C GLU A 583 20.91 12.82 -35.21
N LYS A 584 20.27 13.50 -36.18
CA LYS A 584 19.34 14.60 -35.91
C LYS A 584 18.13 14.11 -35.10
N GLY A 585 17.48 13.04 -35.55
CA GLY A 585 16.31 12.49 -34.85
C GLY A 585 16.64 11.99 -33.44
N LEU A 586 17.81 11.35 -33.26
CA LEU A 586 18.30 10.97 -31.94
C LEU A 586 18.51 12.19 -31.03
N ASN A 587 19.08 13.28 -31.54
CA ASN A 587 19.26 14.50 -30.76
C ASN A 587 17.91 15.16 -30.40
N ASP A 588 16.91 15.11 -31.27
CA ASP A 588 15.56 15.60 -30.99
C ASP A 588 14.88 14.78 -29.89
N VAL A 589 15.05 13.45 -29.88
CA VAL A 589 14.64 12.58 -28.77
C VAL A 589 15.33 12.97 -27.46
N LEU A 590 16.66 13.10 -27.45
CA LEU A 590 17.41 13.47 -26.24
C LEU A 590 17.08 14.88 -25.76
N THR A 591 16.65 15.77 -26.65
CA THR A 591 16.18 17.11 -26.29
C THR A 591 14.80 17.06 -25.65
N ALA A 592 13.90 16.23 -26.17
CA ALA A 592 12.57 16.03 -25.60
C ALA A 592 12.62 15.28 -24.25
N PHE A 593 13.56 14.35 -24.10
CA PHE A 593 13.76 13.50 -22.91
C PHE A 593 15.19 13.62 -22.36
N PRO A 594 15.54 14.73 -21.68
CA PRO A 594 16.90 15.00 -21.21
C PRO A 594 17.47 13.93 -20.28
N SER A 595 16.61 13.25 -19.51
CA SER A 595 17.02 12.18 -18.58
C SER A 595 17.57 10.93 -19.28
N LEU A 596 17.41 10.80 -20.61
CA LEU A 596 18.01 9.73 -21.42
C LEU A 596 19.43 10.05 -21.89
N ARG A 597 19.86 11.32 -21.76
CA ARG A 597 21.18 11.78 -22.18
C ARG A 597 22.25 11.38 -21.16
N SER A 598 23.44 11.05 -21.67
CA SER A 598 24.65 10.85 -20.88
C SER A 598 25.80 11.66 -21.47
N ASP A 599 26.78 12.01 -20.63
CA ASP A 599 27.88 12.93 -20.99
C ASP A 599 28.72 12.42 -22.17
N ASP A 600 28.80 11.11 -22.37
CA ASP A 600 29.60 10.49 -23.44
C ASP A 600 28.87 10.46 -24.80
N ASP A 601 27.59 10.84 -24.86
CA ASP A 601 26.74 10.72 -26.07
C ASP A 601 27.31 11.39 -27.30
N ALA A 602 27.93 12.56 -27.13
CA ALA A 602 28.48 13.34 -28.23
C ALA A 602 29.65 12.65 -28.95
N THR A 603 30.23 11.59 -28.37
CA THR A 603 31.40 10.89 -28.89
C THR A 603 31.09 9.48 -29.41
N GLN A 604 29.85 9.00 -29.26
CA GLN A 604 29.46 7.64 -29.61
C GLN A 604 28.66 7.56 -30.91
N GLU A 605 28.76 6.43 -31.61
CA GLU A 605 27.91 6.15 -32.78
C GLU A 605 26.42 6.05 -32.38
N ALA A 606 25.53 6.59 -33.23
CA ALA A 606 24.09 6.66 -32.94
C ALA A 606 23.46 5.30 -32.58
N GLY A 607 23.90 4.20 -33.20
CA GLY A 607 23.42 2.86 -32.87
C GLY A 607 23.76 2.40 -31.45
N THR A 608 24.91 2.83 -30.92
CA THR A 608 25.31 2.56 -29.53
C THR A 608 24.46 3.38 -28.55
N VAL A 609 24.22 4.66 -28.87
CA VAL A 609 23.37 5.54 -28.07
C VAL A 609 21.93 5.03 -28.04
N PHE A 610 21.35 4.61 -29.17
CA PHE A 610 20.03 3.99 -29.22
C PHE A 610 19.94 2.74 -28.37
N ARG A 611 20.91 1.82 -28.47
CA ARG A 611 20.91 0.59 -27.66
C ARG A 611 21.00 0.89 -26.17
N ARG A 612 21.80 1.89 -25.75
CA ARG A 612 21.84 2.34 -24.35
C ARG A 612 20.51 2.95 -23.91
N LEU A 613 19.91 3.80 -24.73
CA LEU A 613 18.60 4.40 -24.46
C LEU A 613 17.55 3.31 -24.23
N LEU A 614 17.49 2.31 -25.12
CA LEU A 614 16.59 1.15 -25.00
C LEU A 614 16.88 0.31 -23.75
N ALA A 615 18.15 0.12 -23.39
CA ALA A 615 18.53 -0.53 -22.13
C ALA A 615 18.01 0.23 -20.90
N GLY A 616 17.91 1.57 -20.97
CA GLY A 616 17.25 2.39 -19.95
C GLY A 616 15.78 2.06 -19.74
N PHE A 617 15.11 1.49 -20.75
CA PHE A 617 13.74 0.99 -20.67
C PHE A 617 13.63 -0.48 -20.23
N GLY A 618 14.76 -1.13 -19.92
CA GLY A 618 14.82 -2.56 -19.64
C GLY A 618 14.87 -3.43 -20.89
N LEU A 619 15.03 -2.84 -22.09
CA LEU A 619 15.10 -3.57 -23.36
C LEU A 619 16.56 -3.88 -23.71
N ARG A 620 16.85 -5.14 -24.04
CA ARG A 620 18.09 -5.48 -24.74
C ARG A 620 17.76 -5.51 -26.23
N ALA A 621 18.43 -4.67 -27.01
CA ALA A 621 18.19 -4.59 -28.45
C ALA A 621 19.41 -5.12 -29.21
N GLU A 622 19.21 -6.16 -30.01
CA GLU A 622 20.21 -6.70 -30.92
C GLU A 622 20.25 -5.91 -32.23
N GLU A 623 21.35 -6.01 -32.96
CA GLU A 623 21.44 -5.37 -34.27
C GLU A 623 20.64 -6.18 -35.31
N GLY A 624 19.62 -5.54 -35.89
CA GLY A 624 18.80 -6.12 -36.93
C GLY A 624 19.33 -5.83 -38.34
N ARG A 625 18.76 -6.52 -39.33
CA ARG A 625 19.11 -6.26 -40.74
C ARG A 625 18.83 -4.79 -41.11
N PRO A 626 19.80 -4.06 -41.69
CA PRO A 626 19.65 -2.65 -42.05
C PRO A 626 18.42 -2.38 -42.92
N LEU A 627 17.84 -1.19 -42.76
CA LEU A 627 16.73 -0.74 -43.58
C LEU A 627 17.21 -0.36 -44.99
N PRO A 628 16.46 -0.67 -46.06
CA PRO A 628 16.80 -0.23 -47.40
C PRO A 628 16.70 1.30 -47.51
N ALA A 629 17.48 1.92 -48.38
CA ALA A 629 17.44 3.38 -48.58
C ALA A 629 16.06 3.92 -49.02
N SER A 630 15.24 3.06 -49.64
CA SER A 630 13.87 3.37 -50.04
C SER A 630 12.84 3.27 -48.90
N ALA A 631 13.23 2.84 -47.71
CA ALA A 631 12.32 2.75 -46.57
C ALA A 631 11.78 4.13 -46.17
N ALA A 632 10.53 4.16 -45.72
CA ALA A 632 9.90 5.36 -45.15
C ALA A 632 10.53 5.74 -43.80
N ASN A 633 10.97 4.72 -43.05
CA ASN A 633 11.62 4.86 -41.75
C ASN A 633 13.14 4.83 -41.90
N VAL A 634 13.84 5.62 -41.08
CA VAL A 634 15.31 5.63 -41.00
C VAL A 634 15.84 4.92 -39.76
N ALA A 635 14.97 4.65 -38.77
CA ALA A 635 15.23 3.71 -37.70
C ALA A 635 13.93 3.01 -37.29
N GLU A 636 14.00 1.73 -36.94
CA GLU A 636 12.86 0.89 -36.57
C GLU A 636 13.25 -0.14 -35.50
N LEU A 637 12.33 -0.46 -34.60
CA LEU A 637 12.40 -1.66 -33.75
C LEU A 637 11.56 -2.77 -34.37
N SER A 638 12.09 -3.98 -34.41
CA SER A 638 11.35 -5.18 -34.83
C SER A 638 11.46 -6.28 -33.78
N TRP A 639 10.40 -7.06 -33.62
CA TRP A 639 10.33 -8.21 -32.73
C TRP A 639 9.43 -9.29 -33.33
N ASP A 640 9.34 -10.43 -32.66
CA ASP A 640 8.49 -11.51 -33.14
C ASP A 640 7.02 -11.13 -33.00
N GLY A 641 6.40 -10.86 -34.15
CA GLY A 641 4.99 -10.44 -34.25
C GLY A 641 4.77 -8.95 -34.50
N GLY A 642 5.81 -8.13 -34.66
CA GLY A 642 5.62 -6.71 -34.97
C GLY A 642 6.87 -5.89 -35.26
N ALA A 643 6.67 -4.67 -35.72
CA ALA A 643 7.72 -3.65 -35.85
C ALA A 643 7.12 -2.26 -35.64
N ALA A 644 7.93 -1.33 -35.13
CA ALA A 644 7.52 0.05 -34.86
C ALA A 644 8.61 1.05 -35.26
N PRO A 645 8.25 2.16 -35.93
CA PRO A 645 9.19 3.20 -36.32
C PRO A 645 9.79 3.88 -35.08
N LEU A 646 11.11 4.11 -35.08
CA LEU A 646 11.77 5.00 -34.12
C LEU A 646 12.01 6.38 -34.72
N LEU A 647 12.36 6.41 -36.00
CA LEU A 647 12.63 7.63 -36.75
C LEU A 647 12.09 7.47 -38.18
N ASN A 648 11.42 8.50 -38.69
CA ASN A 648 11.06 8.62 -40.10
C ASN A 648 11.88 9.75 -40.75
N ARG A 649 11.49 10.18 -41.96
CA ARG A 649 12.16 11.28 -42.67
C ARG A 649 11.85 12.68 -42.11
N ASP A 650 10.91 12.78 -41.17
CA ASP A 650 10.60 13.98 -40.41
C ASP A 650 11.19 13.88 -38.99
N PRO A 651 12.35 14.49 -38.74
CA PRO A 651 13.02 14.38 -37.45
C PRO A 651 12.22 15.01 -36.30
N GLU A 652 11.32 15.96 -36.58
CA GLU A 652 10.48 16.57 -35.53
C GLU A 652 9.45 15.58 -34.95
N ALA A 653 9.10 14.53 -35.70
CA ALA A 653 8.23 13.45 -35.24
C ALA A 653 8.94 12.43 -34.31
N ALA A 654 10.27 12.46 -34.24
CA ALA A 654 11.08 11.45 -33.54
C ALA A 654 10.68 11.19 -32.07
N PRO A 655 10.40 12.22 -31.23
CA PRO A 655 9.96 11.99 -29.85
C PRO A 655 8.63 11.23 -29.77
N GLY A 656 7.68 11.53 -30.68
CA GLY A 656 6.39 10.85 -30.74
C GLY A 656 6.52 9.40 -31.20
N LEU A 657 7.32 9.16 -32.25
CA LEU A 657 7.60 7.82 -32.77
C LEU A 657 8.26 6.91 -31.72
N LEU A 658 9.20 7.44 -30.91
CA LEU A 658 9.76 6.68 -29.79
C LEU A 658 8.66 6.24 -28.80
N LEU A 659 7.76 7.15 -28.41
CA LEU A 659 6.68 6.81 -27.48
C LEU A 659 5.69 5.80 -28.07
N GLU A 660 5.39 5.91 -29.37
CA GLU A 660 4.56 4.93 -30.09
C GLU A 660 5.23 3.55 -30.13
N ALA A 661 6.53 3.49 -30.41
CA ALA A 661 7.28 2.23 -30.37
C ALA A 661 7.29 1.59 -28.98
N LEU A 662 7.45 2.40 -27.93
CA LEU A 662 7.33 1.92 -26.54
C LEU A 662 5.90 1.48 -26.21
N ALA A 663 4.88 2.15 -26.73
CA ALA A 663 3.48 1.77 -26.56
C ALA A 663 3.17 0.42 -27.22
N GLU A 664 3.69 0.17 -28.43
CA GLU A 664 3.57 -1.12 -29.13
C GLU A 664 4.28 -2.23 -28.36
N LEU A 665 5.52 -2.00 -27.89
CA LEU A 665 6.26 -2.98 -27.08
C LEU A 665 5.55 -3.27 -25.74
N TYR A 666 4.98 -2.25 -25.11
CA TYR A 666 4.18 -2.42 -23.89
C TYR A 666 2.96 -3.31 -24.14
N ARG A 667 2.18 -3.03 -25.21
CA ARG A 667 1.03 -3.84 -25.63
C ARG A 667 1.43 -5.26 -26.04
N ALA A 668 2.62 -5.40 -26.63
CA ALA A 668 3.22 -6.70 -26.92
C ALA A 668 3.66 -7.45 -25.65
N GLY A 669 3.51 -6.91 -24.45
CA GLY A 669 3.82 -7.63 -23.20
C GLY A 669 5.23 -7.43 -22.67
N CYS A 670 6.04 -6.55 -23.26
CA CYS A 670 7.37 -6.23 -22.72
C CYS A 670 7.25 -5.57 -21.34
N ASP A 671 8.06 -6.00 -20.37
CA ASP A 671 8.15 -5.33 -19.08
C ASP A 671 9.07 -4.11 -19.20
N LEU A 672 8.46 -2.96 -19.49
CA LEU A 672 9.16 -1.70 -19.71
C LEU A 672 9.31 -0.91 -18.41
N ARG A 673 10.45 -0.23 -18.27
CA ARG A 673 10.71 0.76 -17.22
C ARG A 673 10.74 2.14 -17.84
N PHE A 674 10.14 3.14 -17.20
CA PHE A 674 10.02 4.49 -17.80
C PHE A 674 10.76 5.65 -17.10
N PRO A 675 11.77 5.44 -16.21
CA PRO A 675 12.34 6.54 -15.43
C PRO A 675 13.00 7.63 -16.32
N GLY A 676 13.48 7.24 -17.50
CA GLY A 676 14.11 8.16 -18.46
C GLY A 676 13.14 9.09 -19.19
N LEU A 677 11.83 8.83 -19.17
CA LEU A 677 10.84 9.75 -19.77
C LEU A 677 10.48 10.90 -18.82
N ARG A 678 10.76 10.76 -17.53
CA ARG A 678 10.45 11.79 -16.55
C ARG A 678 11.41 12.97 -16.68
N ALA A 679 10.88 14.19 -16.73
CA ALA A 679 11.74 15.38 -16.67
C ALA A 679 12.40 15.46 -15.28
N PRO A 680 13.67 15.88 -15.16
CA PRO A 680 14.33 16.03 -13.87
C PRO A 680 13.52 16.92 -12.92
N GLY A 681 13.35 16.49 -11.67
CA GLY A 681 12.56 17.21 -10.67
C GLY A 681 11.04 17.07 -10.78
N THR A 682 10.52 16.26 -11.71
CA THR A 682 9.07 15.98 -11.77
C THR A 682 8.64 15.19 -10.53
N VAL A 683 7.67 15.73 -9.79
CA VAL A 683 6.99 15.02 -8.70
C VAL A 683 5.81 14.24 -9.29
N LEU A 684 5.71 12.96 -8.94
CA LEU A 684 4.62 12.08 -9.34
C LEU A 684 3.28 12.59 -8.77
N SER A 685 2.20 12.37 -9.52
CA SER A 685 0.85 12.64 -9.05
C SER A 685 0.30 11.47 -8.24
N GLY A 686 -0.12 11.69 -6.99
CA GLY A 686 -0.78 10.66 -6.18
C GLY A 686 -2.31 10.61 -6.35
N ASP A 687 -2.92 11.71 -6.78
CA ASP A 687 -4.38 11.83 -6.93
C ASP A 687 -4.84 11.25 -8.29
N LEU A 688 -4.61 9.95 -8.54
CA LEU A 688 -5.01 9.25 -9.77
C LEU A 688 -5.91 8.05 -9.44
N PRO A 689 -6.79 7.64 -10.37
CA PRO A 689 -7.56 6.41 -10.20
C PRO A 689 -6.65 5.22 -9.88
N THR A 690 -7.07 4.43 -8.89
CA THR A 690 -6.43 3.18 -8.48
C THR A 690 -7.09 1.98 -9.16
N TYR A 691 -6.54 0.78 -8.94
CA TYR A 691 -7.06 -0.46 -9.52
C TYR A 691 -8.56 -0.70 -9.22
N PRO A 692 -9.41 -0.97 -10.23
CA PRO A 692 -10.80 -1.39 -10.05
C PRO A 692 -10.87 -2.87 -9.69
N PHE A 693 -10.79 -3.17 -8.40
CA PHE A 693 -11.07 -4.52 -7.89
C PHE A 693 -12.49 -4.94 -8.29
N ARG A 694 -12.66 -6.22 -8.61
CA ARG A 694 -13.99 -6.77 -8.86
C ARG A 694 -14.74 -7.03 -7.57
N ASP A 695 -16.03 -6.74 -7.60
CA ASP A 695 -16.91 -6.90 -6.45
C ASP A 695 -17.50 -8.32 -6.41
N ARG A 696 -16.74 -9.29 -5.89
CA ARG A 696 -17.26 -10.64 -5.62
C ARG A 696 -17.63 -10.82 -4.16
N SER A 697 -18.75 -11.50 -3.92
CA SER A 697 -19.15 -11.89 -2.56
C SER A 697 -18.20 -12.95 -2.02
N CYS A 698 -17.61 -12.68 -0.88
CA CYS A 698 -16.76 -13.56 -0.09
C CYS A 698 -17.29 -13.53 1.35
N TRP A 699 -18.13 -14.50 1.70
CA TRP A 699 -18.78 -14.52 2.99
C TRP A 699 -19.05 -15.95 3.42
N ILE A 700 -18.89 -16.23 4.71
CA ILE A 700 -19.34 -17.49 5.29
C ILE A 700 -20.87 -17.56 5.27
N GLY A 701 -21.44 -18.64 4.74
CA GLY A 701 -22.88 -18.92 4.88
C GLY A 701 -23.33 -18.84 6.35
N GLU A 702 -24.53 -18.33 6.60
CA GLU A 702 -25.01 -17.99 7.95
C GLU A 702 -24.96 -19.19 8.92
N PRO A 703 -24.43 -19.00 10.14
CA PRO A 703 -24.77 -19.88 11.26
C PRO A 703 -26.26 -19.70 11.57
N LEU A 704 -27.00 -20.80 11.73
CA LEU A 704 -28.32 -20.74 12.34
C LEU A 704 -28.20 -20.12 13.74
N PRO A 705 -29.11 -19.22 14.16
CA PRO A 705 -29.02 -18.62 15.48
C PRO A 705 -29.02 -19.72 16.54
N ALA A 706 -27.99 -19.72 17.38
CA ALA A 706 -27.92 -20.62 18.53
C ALA A 706 -29.17 -20.40 19.40
N ALA A 707 -30.06 -21.39 19.41
CA ALA A 707 -31.17 -21.40 20.34
C ALA A 707 -30.60 -21.47 21.75
N VAL A 708 -31.14 -20.65 22.66
CA VAL A 708 -30.89 -20.76 24.11
C VAL A 708 -31.14 -22.22 24.53
N PRO A 709 -30.21 -22.92 25.21
CA PRO A 709 -30.34 -24.35 25.44
C PRO A 709 -31.55 -24.65 26.34
N VAL A 710 -32.48 -25.45 25.82
CA VAL A 710 -33.46 -26.18 26.63
C VAL A 710 -32.90 -27.57 26.87
N THR A 711 -32.85 -27.98 28.14
CA THR A 711 -32.30 -29.25 28.59
C THR A 711 -33.17 -30.45 28.18
N GLY A 712 -32.53 -31.52 27.70
CA GLY A 712 -32.99 -32.90 27.92
C GLY A 712 -32.99 -33.86 26.72
N GLY A 713 -32.39 -35.04 26.91
CA GLY A 713 -32.89 -36.30 26.34
C GLY A 713 -31.95 -37.07 25.39
N ALA A 714 -31.40 -38.18 25.88
CA ALA A 714 -30.54 -39.13 25.18
C ALA A 714 -31.29 -40.08 24.21
N GLY A 715 -30.58 -40.70 23.25
CA GLY A 715 -31.06 -41.88 22.52
C GLY A 715 -30.25 -42.33 21.31
N ALA A 716 -29.35 -43.30 21.54
CA ALA A 716 -28.82 -44.41 20.71
C ALA A 716 -28.88 -44.38 19.17
N GLY A 717 -27.74 -44.74 18.54
CA GLY A 717 -27.59 -45.02 17.11
C GLY A 717 -27.55 -46.51 16.74
N ALA A 718 -27.32 -46.80 15.45
CA ALA A 718 -26.79 -48.07 14.93
C ALA A 718 -26.49 -48.01 13.40
N GLY A 719 -25.44 -48.74 12.97
CA GLY A 719 -25.20 -49.30 11.62
C GLY A 719 -24.42 -48.41 10.66
N GLU A 720 -23.48 -48.87 9.82
CA GLU A 720 -23.04 -50.21 9.41
C GLU A 720 -21.70 -50.08 8.64
N GLU A 721 -20.86 -51.13 8.69
CA GLU A 721 -19.61 -51.32 7.93
C GLU A 721 -19.86 -51.95 6.55
N THR A 722 -19.01 -51.65 5.55
CA THR A 722 -18.43 -52.53 4.49
C THR A 722 -17.46 -51.65 3.65
N GLY A 723 -16.26 -52.01 3.18
CA GLY A 723 -15.52 -53.25 3.00
C GLY A 723 -14.91 -53.29 1.58
N ASN A 724 -13.56 -53.32 1.47
CA ASN A 724 -12.66 -53.80 0.37
C ASN A 724 -12.91 -53.39 -1.12
N ASP A 725 -12.03 -53.56 -2.11
CA ASP A 725 -10.67 -54.12 -2.23
C ASP A 725 -9.89 -53.45 -3.40
N ALA A 726 -8.57 -53.64 -3.42
CA ALA A 726 -7.65 -53.24 -4.51
C ALA A 726 -7.62 -54.26 -5.66
N GLY A 727 -7.19 -53.79 -6.85
CA GLY A 727 -6.86 -54.62 -8.02
C GLY A 727 -5.69 -53.99 -8.78
N ASP A 728 -4.59 -54.73 -8.81
CA ASP A 728 -3.31 -54.46 -9.47
C ASP A 728 -3.33 -55.04 -10.89
N GLU A 729 -2.65 -54.41 -11.87
CA GLU A 729 -2.19 -55.11 -13.07
C GLU A 729 -1.06 -54.34 -13.79
N THR A 730 -0.10 -55.11 -14.27
CA THR A 730 1.25 -54.76 -14.72
C THR A 730 1.35 -54.59 -16.24
N GLY A 731 2.39 -53.89 -16.71
CA GLY A 731 2.73 -53.86 -18.14
C GLY A 731 4.14 -53.28 -18.41
N ASN A 732 5.03 -54.14 -18.89
CA ASN A 732 6.47 -53.94 -19.09
C ASN A 732 6.79 -53.43 -20.53
N GLY A 733 7.90 -52.72 -20.73
CA GLY A 733 8.39 -52.37 -22.08
C GLY A 733 9.66 -51.49 -22.11
N THR A 734 10.78 -52.09 -22.51
CA THR A 734 12.17 -51.60 -22.55
C THR A 734 12.53 -50.75 -23.77
N GLY A 735 13.52 -49.85 -23.65
CA GLY A 735 14.28 -49.27 -24.77
C GLY A 735 15.32 -48.23 -24.30
N ASP A 736 16.57 -48.39 -24.73
CA ASP A 736 17.81 -47.75 -24.27
C ASP A 736 18.32 -46.73 -25.33
N GLU A 737 18.69 -45.50 -24.95
CA GLU A 737 19.58 -44.60 -25.72
C GLU A 737 20.18 -43.52 -24.80
N THR A 738 21.39 -43.06 -25.12
CA THR A 738 22.39 -42.53 -24.16
C THR A 738 22.70 -41.04 -24.40
N GLY A 739 22.78 -40.27 -23.31
CA GLY A 739 23.38 -38.92 -23.25
C GLY A 739 22.39 -37.76 -23.11
N ASP A 740 21.54 -37.53 -24.11
CA ASP A 740 20.52 -36.45 -24.09
C ASP A 740 19.21 -36.91 -23.42
N ASP A 741 18.97 -38.23 -23.44
CA ASP A 741 17.85 -38.88 -22.76
C ASP A 741 17.97 -38.83 -21.24
N GLY A 742 19.18 -38.76 -20.69
CA GLY A 742 19.40 -38.66 -19.24
C GLY A 742 18.93 -37.32 -18.68
N ILE A 743 19.30 -36.21 -19.32
CA ILE A 743 18.86 -34.86 -18.92
C ILE A 743 17.35 -34.72 -19.16
N THR A 744 16.84 -35.27 -20.27
CA THR A 744 15.40 -35.26 -20.59
C THR A 744 14.60 -36.06 -19.57
N ALA A 745 15.08 -37.24 -19.16
CA ALA A 745 14.44 -38.08 -18.14
C ALA A 745 14.51 -37.46 -16.74
N ILE A 746 15.63 -36.83 -16.37
CA ILE A 746 15.73 -36.09 -15.10
C ILE A 746 14.79 -34.88 -15.11
N THR A 747 14.72 -34.13 -16.21
CA THR A 747 13.81 -32.99 -16.35
C THR A 747 12.34 -33.42 -16.27
N ALA A 748 11.99 -34.55 -16.90
CA ALA A 748 10.65 -35.13 -16.81
C ALA A 748 10.31 -35.55 -15.38
N PHE A 749 11.23 -36.24 -14.69
CA PHE A 749 11.09 -36.60 -13.27
C PHE A 749 10.88 -35.35 -12.40
N LEU A 750 11.68 -34.30 -12.58
CA LEU A 750 11.54 -33.06 -11.80
C LEU A 750 10.16 -32.42 -11.98
N GLY A 751 9.61 -32.47 -13.20
CA GLY A 751 8.25 -32.02 -13.49
C GLY A 751 7.18 -32.87 -12.79
N GLU A 752 7.24 -34.19 -12.94
CA GLU A 752 6.30 -35.14 -12.33
C GLU A 752 6.34 -35.07 -10.79
N GLU A 753 7.55 -35.00 -10.23
CA GLU A 753 7.78 -34.94 -8.81
C GLU A 753 7.25 -33.63 -8.22
N LEU A 754 7.42 -32.51 -8.93
CA LEU A 754 6.86 -31.25 -8.51
C LEU A 754 5.32 -31.24 -8.60
N VAL A 755 4.73 -31.82 -9.66
CA VAL A 755 3.26 -32.03 -9.74
C VAL A 755 2.76 -32.84 -8.54
N ARG A 756 3.46 -33.93 -8.19
CA ARG A 756 3.14 -34.81 -7.07
C ARG A 756 3.20 -34.08 -5.73
N ILE A 757 4.28 -33.31 -5.49
CA ILE A 757 4.48 -32.53 -4.27
C ILE A 757 3.41 -31.45 -4.13
N MET A 758 3.10 -30.76 -5.22
CA MET A 758 2.15 -29.65 -5.24
C MET A 758 0.69 -30.09 -5.27
N ARG A 759 0.43 -31.38 -5.52
CA ARG A 759 -0.93 -31.97 -5.61
C ARG A 759 -1.83 -31.22 -6.61
N THR A 760 -1.26 -30.80 -7.73
CA THR A 760 -1.99 -30.15 -8.83
C THR A 760 -2.51 -31.18 -9.82
N GLU A 761 -3.73 -30.96 -10.35
CA GLU A 761 -4.33 -31.77 -11.43
C GLU A 761 -4.02 -31.21 -12.83
N GLU A 762 -3.43 -30.02 -12.92
CA GLU A 762 -3.05 -29.36 -14.18
C GLU A 762 -1.56 -29.53 -14.49
N ASP A 763 -1.21 -29.62 -15.79
CA ASP A 763 0.17 -29.62 -16.27
C ASP A 763 0.89 -28.32 -15.84
N LEU A 764 2.11 -28.45 -15.30
CA LEU A 764 2.93 -27.30 -14.90
C LEU A 764 3.32 -26.45 -16.12
N ASP A 765 2.98 -25.16 -16.10
CA ASP A 765 3.54 -24.19 -17.05
C ASP A 765 5.02 -23.94 -16.73
N THR A 766 5.91 -24.58 -17.49
CA THR A 766 7.36 -24.49 -17.29
C THR A 766 7.95 -23.11 -17.60
N GLY A 767 7.15 -22.18 -18.14
CA GLY A 767 7.51 -20.77 -18.32
C GLY A 767 7.35 -19.91 -17.06
N LEU A 768 6.65 -20.41 -16.03
CA LEU A 768 6.49 -19.74 -14.74
C LEU A 768 7.71 -19.95 -13.85
N THR A 769 7.96 -19.03 -12.92
CA THR A 769 8.93 -19.26 -11.83
C THR A 769 8.38 -20.29 -10.85
N PHE A 770 9.25 -20.89 -10.04
CA PHE A 770 8.84 -21.85 -9.00
C PHE A 770 7.76 -21.27 -8.07
N LEU A 771 7.87 -19.99 -7.72
CA LEU A 771 6.89 -19.25 -6.90
C LEU A 771 5.58 -18.94 -7.64
N ASP A 772 5.67 -18.58 -8.93
CA ASP A 772 4.48 -18.25 -9.74
C ASP A 772 3.65 -19.49 -10.09
N ALA A 773 4.28 -20.67 -10.16
CA ALA A 773 3.61 -21.96 -10.30
C ALA A 773 2.89 -22.41 -9.01
N GLY A 774 3.08 -21.70 -7.89
CA GLY A 774 2.48 -22.02 -6.59
C GLY A 774 3.41 -22.76 -5.61
N GLY A 775 4.68 -22.94 -5.95
CA GLY A 775 5.67 -23.54 -5.08
C GLY A 775 6.11 -22.58 -3.95
N ASP A 776 6.64 -23.14 -2.86
CA ASP A 776 7.17 -22.41 -1.72
C ASP A 776 8.45 -23.07 -1.18
N SER A 777 9.02 -22.55 -0.08
CA SER A 777 10.23 -23.12 0.51
C SER A 777 10.07 -24.56 0.99
N PHE A 778 8.84 -24.98 1.33
CA PHE A 778 8.55 -26.34 1.76
C PHE A 778 8.50 -27.29 0.56
N THR A 779 7.81 -26.92 -0.52
CA THR A 779 7.79 -27.73 -1.75
C THR A 779 9.17 -27.78 -2.41
N ALA A 780 9.96 -26.71 -2.33
CA ALA A 780 11.36 -26.71 -2.76
C ALA A 780 12.20 -27.71 -1.95
N MET A 781 12.04 -27.72 -0.62
CA MET A 781 12.71 -28.71 0.25
C MET A 781 12.26 -30.14 -0.08
N GLN A 782 10.96 -30.37 -0.31
CA GLN A 782 10.45 -31.69 -0.68
C GLN A 782 10.99 -32.15 -2.04
N LEU A 783 11.12 -31.23 -3.01
CA LEU A 783 11.71 -31.52 -4.30
C LEU A 783 13.19 -31.87 -4.15
N THR A 784 13.94 -31.11 -3.33
CA THR A 784 15.32 -31.45 -2.97
C THR A 784 15.40 -32.85 -2.38
N VAL A 785 14.64 -33.15 -1.33
CA VAL A 785 14.65 -34.49 -0.71
C VAL A 785 14.31 -35.59 -1.72
N GLY A 786 13.30 -35.37 -2.59
CA GLY A 786 12.95 -36.33 -3.64
C GLY A 786 14.07 -36.57 -4.66
N ILE A 787 14.82 -35.52 -5.02
CA ILE A 787 16.00 -35.62 -5.89
C ILE A 787 17.12 -36.40 -5.18
N GLU A 788 17.45 -36.03 -3.95
CA GLU A 788 18.53 -36.64 -3.16
C GLU A 788 18.26 -38.14 -2.93
N GLU A 789 17.01 -38.51 -2.64
CA GLU A 789 16.60 -39.91 -2.49
C GLU A 789 16.69 -40.68 -3.82
N ARG A 790 16.24 -40.07 -4.93
CA ARG A 790 16.13 -40.74 -6.23
C ARG A 790 17.48 -40.94 -6.93
N TYR A 791 18.37 -39.94 -6.83
CA TYR A 791 19.63 -39.88 -7.58
C TYR A 791 20.87 -40.01 -6.70
N ARG A 792 20.72 -40.07 -5.37
CA ARG A 792 21.82 -40.16 -4.39
C ARG A 792 22.87 -39.05 -4.56
N VAL A 793 22.41 -37.84 -4.90
CA VAL A 793 23.22 -36.62 -5.01
C VAL A 793 22.76 -35.64 -3.94
N GLU A 794 23.68 -35.06 -3.17
CA GLU A 794 23.37 -33.95 -2.25
C GLU A 794 23.20 -32.66 -3.05
N ILE A 795 22.07 -31.96 -2.90
CA ILE A 795 21.79 -30.75 -3.67
C ILE A 795 22.04 -29.52 -2.78
N PRO A 796 23.05 -28.69 -3.09
CA PRO A 796 23.27 -27.44 -2.40
C PRO A 796 22.04 -26.53 -2.48
N VAL A 797 21.75 -25.81 -1.38
CA VAL A 797 20.56 -24.94 -1.28
C VAL A 797 20.52 -23.86 -2.36
N ASP A 798 21.69 -23.43 -2.85
CA ASP A 798 21.86 -22.43 -3.90
C ASP A 798 21.65 -22.96 -5.34
N GLU A 799 21.54 -24.27 -5.53
CA GLU A 799 21.16 -24.87 -6.82
C GLU A 799 19.64 -24.86 -7.06
N VAL A 800 18.83 -24.74 -6.00
CA VAL A 800 17.37 -24.59 -6.10
C VAL A 800 17.00 -23.11 -6.11
N ASP A 801 17.29 -22.45 -7.23
CA ASP A 801 16.93 -21.05 -7.43
C ASP A 801 15.45 -20.90 -7.84
N ILE A 802 14.61 -20.64 -6.84
CA ILE A 802 13.15 -20.48 -6.99
C ILE A 802 12.75 -19.24 -7.82
N GLU A 803 13.69 -18.34 -8.14
CA GLU A 803 13.45 -17.15 -8.96
C GLU A 803 13.60 -17.43 -10.46
N LEU A 804 14.18 -18.59 -10.83
CA LEU A 804 14.28 -19.04 -12.22
C LEU A 804 12.93 -19.59 -12.74
N PRO A 805 12.63 -19.45 -14.04
CA PRO A 805 11.57 -20.23 -14.68
C PRO A 805 11.79 -21.73 -14.44
N LEU A 806 10.72 -22.49 -14.24
CA LEU A 806 10.78 -23.94 -14.00
C LEU A 806 11.57 -24.67 -15.09
N SER A 807 11.45 -24.26 -16.34
CA SER A 807 12.26 -24.80 -17.46
C SER A 807 13.78 -24.59 -17.28
N GLU A 808 14.19 -23.43 -16.78
CA GLU A 808 15.60 -23.11 -16.54
C GLU A 808 16.12 -23.76 -15.26
N LEU A 809 15.30 -23.77 -14.21
CA LEU A 809 15.58 -24.46 -12.94
C LEU A 809 15.75 -25.96 -13.16
N PHE A 810 14.82 -26.61 -13.87
CA PHE A 810 14.91 -28.03 -14.18
C PHE A 810 16.10 -28.34 -15.07
N GLY A 811 16.39 -27.51 -16.08
CA GLY A 811 17.58 -27.68 -16.91
C GLY A 811 18.90 -27.48 -16.15
N ARG A 812 18.91 -26.67 -15.09
CA ARG A 812 20.08 -26.48 -14.21
C ARG A 812 20.25 -27.68 -13.27
N LEU A 813 19.19 -28.08 -12.58
CA LEU A 813 19.17 -29.24 -11.68
C LEU A 813 19.50 -30.53 -12.44
N ALA A 814 18.93 -30.74 -13.63
CA ALA A 814 19.19 -31.91 -14.44
C ALA A 814 20.66 -32.03 -14.86
N ARG A 815 21.31 -30.91 -15.19
CA ARG A 815 22.76 -30.89 -15.45
C ARG A 815 23.57 -31.18 -14.21
N TYR A 816 23.23 -30.56 -13.08
CA TYR A 816 23.90 -30.80 -11.81
C TYR A 816 23.80 -32.27 -11.38
N ILE A 817 22.61 -32.87 -11.47
CA ILE A 817 22.38 -34.28 -11.17
C ILE A 817 23.16 -35.17 -12.14
N ALA A 818 23.12 -34.89 -13.45
CA ALA A 818 23.86 -35.67 -14.44
C ALA A 818 25.39 -35.61 -14.24
N GLU A 819 25.92 -34.50 -13.72
CA GLU A 819 27.35 -34.32 -13.46
C GLU A 819 27.81 -34.94 -12.12
N ASN A 820 26.92 -35.11 -11.14
CA ASN A 820 27.27 -35.50 -9.77
C ASN A 820 26.61 -36.79 -9.28
N ALA A 821 25.72 -37.41 -10.06
CA ALA A 821 25.11 -38.70 -9.72
C ALA A 821 26.09 -39.86 -9.89
N ASP A 822 26.22 -40.69 -8.85
CA ASP A 822 26.96 -41.95 -8.92
C ASP A 822 26.28 -42.90 -9.92
N HIS A 823 26.83 -43.03 -11.12
CA HIS A 823 26.46 -44.10 -12.04
C HIS A 823 26.95 -45.45 -11.52
N THR A 824 26.17 -46.07 -10.63
CA THR A 824 26.24 -47.52 -10.39
C THR A 824 25.15 -48.20 -11.20
N PRO A 825 25.48 -49.00 -12.23
CA PRO A 825 24.50 -49.84 -12.91
C PRO A 825 24.18 -51.06 -12.03
N GLU A 826 22.91 -51.50 -12.11
CA GLU A 826 22.33 -52.72 -11.52
C GLU A 826 21.96 -52.69 -10.02
N GLU A 827 20.65 -52.58 -9.75
CA GLU A 827 19.84 -53.60 -9.05
C GLU A 827 18.44 -53.02 -8.73
N ALA A 828 17.52 -53.14 -9.68
CA ALA A 828 16.08 -53.02 -9.43
C ALA A 828 15.40 -54.27 -10.00
N GLY A 829 15.44 -55.34 -9.21
CA GLY A 829 14.66 -56.56 -9.39
C GLY A 829 14.10 -57.00 -8.05
N SER A 830 12.93 -56.47 -7.70
CA SER A 830 11.98 -56.99 -6.71
C SER A 830 10.80 -56.02 -6.60
#